data_AF-A0A246SAD9-F1
#
_entry.id   AF-A0A246SAD9-F1
#
_cell.length_a   1.000
_cell.length_b   1.000
_cell.length_c   1.000
_cell.angle_alpha   90.00
_cell.angle_beta   90.00
_cell.angle_gamma   90.00
#
_symmetry.space_group_name_H-M   'P 1'
#
loop_
_entity.id
_entity.type
_entity.pdbx_description
1 polymer ?
#
loop_
_entity_poly.entity_id
_entity_poly.type
_entity_poly.pdbx_seq_one_letter_code
_entity_poly.pdbx_strand_id
1 'polypeptide(L)'
;MRSDLIARYTIGEPVYENEFIVYPAQDKRMDHAVFIVTPDVALKLDKARFERVWTSINEAKSLTARRFVEIEDLIPPSPEDDNFYIVEKRPSKTLHQYLDEVEMVAHDRAVEIGRHILEGLATLHGAGYAHNALTDQCIYVSEDYSGLSVRIGNLHLISKIGEHIIPPYVPEFGAPEIYASGTFSASAALDIYAMGMIAYKLFLPRQTYASVFDSVMVWEDEHQREQSWKNIHLDPSNVFPRLDVLIPGFPEGLASLVERMLSRDPAQRPRMGADALGEYTRVTTGIQPMNWDPRGGMTQQPETPKPKKWTPAKISMVAALLLICIGVGIVTVPKLLAPDPKLVADVGVWKKEAESRREKAIAAKAPERPSGDEAKLSYDAGASALTSADALLKDEDYEQALPGYQKAAISLGKALIAISKENAEKSKAAASAAGGERAPAFAEADKKMQAAAESASAQQMHGAVGGYDTAKTSFDDLAKALTALASAEKDAATKRDTAARIGAGEGPEFTKANGLMTDAKAKAEQWQTPAATAGYGDASKLFDALIADIMAAKDEATALKQKVADLYTSISTRAGAADPTLAAIQPKLGEADGHYSAEAYKLAIAGYQPILADLEALSAKGFCPVSPKLAFETVPAGSYSLENVRLMTSSLKELGGMLGVADGAVKVEKSFCMQTRAVTRAEMAEYYTANSDPAAAQAYADNPQQPADDVPLAEAQNYTAWLSKQLNAPVHLPSATEWMASAVNIPTEKLPDNGDIILQWSATPCEAGGNVAFMAQEGSTFVVCSDASAGGIFRVTAELR
;
A
#
# COMPACT_ATOMS: atom_id res chain seq x y z
N MET A 1 -2.35 16.24 19.59
CA MET A 1 -1.73 17.47 19.04
C MET A 1 -1.65 18.51 20.15
N ARG A 2 -0.59 19.31 20.22
CA ARG A 2 -0.36 20.25 21.34
C ARG A 2 -1.44 21.32 21.47
N SER A 3 -1.68 21.76 22.69
CA SER A 3 -2.70 22.77 23.02
C SER A 3 -2.39 24.15 22.43
N ASP A 4 -1.12 24.54 22.34
CA ASP A 4 -0.67 25.80 21.74
C ASP A 4 -0.91 25.85 20.22
N LEU A 5 -0.72 24.71 19.52
CA LEU A 5 -1.09 24.55 18.12
C LEU A 5 -2.60 24.71 17.91
N ILE A 6 -3.42 24.00 18.71
CA ILE A 6 -4.88 24.07 18.60
C ILE A 6 -5.41 25.47 18.96
N ALA A 7 -4.71 26.21 19.83
CA ALA A 7 -5.04 27.59 20.15
C ALA A 7 -4.85 28.51 18.93
N ARG A 8 -3.72 28.39 18.22
CA ARG A 8 -3.36 29.27 17.07
C ARG A 8 -3.97 28.82 15.74
N TYR A 9 -4.12 27.52 15.52
CA TYR A 9 -4.51 26.97 14.23
C TYR A 9 -5.85 26.23 14.34
N THR A 10 -6.67 26.34 13.29
CA THR A 10 -7.80 25.44 13.07
C THR A 10 -7.29 24.29 12.21
N ILE A 11 -7.26 23.09 12.76
CA ILE A 11 -6.56 21.95 12.18
C ILE A 11 -7.58 21.02 11.53
N GLY A 12 -7.35 20.69 10.26
CA GLY A 12 -8.16 19.76 9.49
C GLY A 12 -7.72 18.30 9.64
N GLU A 13 -8.31 17.44 8.82
CA GLU A 13 -8.00 16.01 8.80
C GLU A 13 -6.56 15.74 8.35
N PRO A 14 -5.84 14.80 8.99
CA PRO A 14 -4.48 14.45 8.63
C PRO A 14 -4.39 13.75 7.27
N VAL A 15 -3.28 14.01 6.58
CA VAL A 15 -2.81 13.28 5.41
C VAL A 15 -1.45 12.67 5.76
N TYR A 16 -1.27 11.39 5.50
CA TYR A 16 0.02 10.73 5.69
C TYR A 16 0.89 10.94 4.44
N GLU A 17 2.07 11.52 4.62
CA GLU A 17 3.08 11.72 3.58
C GLU A 17 4.38 11.02 4.03
N ASN A 18 4.57 9.78 3.56
CA ASN A 18 5.70 8.92 3.97
C ASN A 18 5.74 8.74 5.51
N GLU A 19 6.82 9.17 6.16
CA GLU A 19 7.05 9.06 7.61
C GLU A 19 6.65 10.35 8.35
N PHE A 20 5.78 11.16 7.73
CA PHE A 20 5.26 12.39 8.29
C PHE A 20 3.73 12.41 8.18
N ILE A 21 3.12 13.13 9.12
CA ILE A 21 1.70 13.43 9.13
C ILE A 21 1.55 14.92 8.85
N VAL A 22 0.79 15.25 7.82
CA VAL A 22 0.53 16.60 7.34
C VAL A 22 -0.90 16.97 7.65
N TYR A 23 -1.10 18.08 8.35
CA TYR A 23 -2.40 18.59 8.68
C TYR A 23 -2.63 19.91 7.93
N PRO A 24 -3.59 19.96 6.98
CA PRO A 24 -4.09 21.24 6.48
C PRO A 24 -4.64 22.06 7.65
N ALA A 25 -4.29 23.33 7.74
CA ALA A 25 -4.71 24.18 8.84
C ALA A 25 -4.92 25.63 8.40
N GLN A 26 -5.69 26.38 9.19
CA GLN A 26 -5.87 27.83 9.05
C GLN A 26 -5.23 28.52 10.25
N ASP A 27 -4.27 29.43 10.02
CA ASP A 27 -3.74 30.28 11.10
C ASP A 27 -4.81 31.32 11.50
N LYS A 28 -5.34 31.23 12.72
CA LYS A 28 -6.39 32.12 13.23
C LYS A 28 -5.91 33.56 13.43
N ARG A 29 -4.60 33.78 13.54
CA ARG A 29 -4.00 35.10 13.77
C ARG A 29 -3.76 35.83 12.46
N MET A 30 -3.24 35.13 11.45
CA MET A 30 -2.87 35.69 10.15
C MET A 30 -3.98 35.55 9.10
N ASP A 31 -5.00 34.73 9.39
CA ASP A 31 -6.12 34.39 8.52
C ASP A 31 -5.69 33.88 7.13
N HIS A 32 -4.73 32.95 7.12
CA HIS A 32 -4.30 32.26 5.90
C HIS A 32 -4.14 30.75 6.10
N ALA A 33 -4.19 30.02 4.99
CA ALA A 33 -4.01 28.57 4.97
C ALA A 33 -2.52 28.20 5.10
N VAL A 34 -2.25 27.22 5.95
CA VAL A 34 -0.92 26.65 6.21
C VAL A 34 -1.03 25.13 6.32
N PHE A 35 0.12 24.45 6.30
CA PHE A 35 0.21 23.02 6.55
C PHE A 35 1.12 22.78 7.74
N ILE A 36 0.66 21.96 8.69
CA ILE A 36 1.42 21.58 9.88
C ILE A 36 1.93 20.16 9.67
N VAL A 37 3.24 19.99 9.59
CA VAL A 37 3.90 18.71 9.38
C VAL A 37 4.58 18.25 10.66
N THR A 38 4.36 16.99 11.03
CA THR A 38 4.95 16.36 12.21
C THR A 38 5.46 14.96 11.86
N PRO A 39 6.53 14.47 12.50
CA PRO A 39 6.96 13.08 12.40
C PRO A 39 5.85 12.09 12.79
N ASP A 40 5.81 10.96 12.09
CA ASP A 40 4.99 9.82 12.47
C ASP A 40 5.62 9.00 13.60
N VAL A 41 4.95 7.91 14.00
CA VAL A 41 5.45 7.04 15.08
C VAL A 41 6.73 6.31 14.67
N ALA A 42 6.88 5.93 13.39
CA ALA A 42 8.06 5.20 12.93
C ALA A 42 9.32 6.06 13.02
N LEU A 43 9.27 7.31 12.54
CA LEU A 43 10.39 8.24 12.59
C LEU A 43 10.76 8.62 14.03
N LYS A 44 9.76 8.76 14.92
CA LYS A 44 10.01 9.00 16.36
C LYS A 44 10.81 7.90 17.04
N LEU A 45 10.55 6.64 16.68
CA LEU A 45 11.23 5.50 17.29
C LEU A 45 12.72 5.45 16.90
N ASP A 46 13.10 5.99 15.74
CA ASP A 46 14.49 6.22 15.36
C ASP A 46 14.98 7.60 15.82
N LYS A 47 15.34 7.71 17.10
CA LYS A 47 15.83 8.96 17.71
C LYS A 47 16.98 9.60 16.95
N ALA A 48 17.93 8.80 16.45
CA ALA A 48 19.08 9.34 15.75
C ALA A 48 18.67 10.01 14.44
N ARG A 49 17.71 9.43 13.72
CA ARG A 49 17.16 10.00 12.50
C ARG A 49 16.24 11.18 12.76
N PHE A 50 15.39 11.11 13.79
CA PHE A 50 14.56 12.22 14.24
C PHE A 50 15.37 13.50 14.47
N GLU A 51 16.47 13.40 15.23
CA GLU A 51 17.38 14.53 15.50
C GLU A 51 18.08 15.05 14.23
N ARG A 52 18.48 14.15 13.31
CA ARG A 52 19.08 14.55 12.03
C ARG A 52 18.10 15.31 11.15
N VAL A 53 16.84 14.86 11.08
CA VAL A 53 15.78 15.54 10.32
C VAL A 53 15.55 16.94 10.91
N TRP A 54 15.40 17.05 12.23
CA TRP A 54 15.23 18.34 12.90
C TRP A 54 16.40 19.30 12.64
N THR A 55 17.64 18.79 12.72
CA THR A 55 18.83 19.58 12.43
C THR A 55 18.83 20.08 10.98
N SER A 56 18.53 19.18 10.03
CA SER A 56 18.51 19.49 8.60
C SER A 56 17.47 20.55 8.25
N ILE A 57 16.23 20.43 8.76
CA ILE A 57 15.18 21.42 8.47
C ILE A 57 15.47 22.76 9.14
N ASN A 58 16.04 22.76 10.34
CA ASN A 58 16.38 24.00 11.05
C ASN A 58 17.50 24.78 10.34
N GLU A 59 18.49 24.07 9.80
CA GLU A 59 19.54 24.67 8.96
C GLU A 59 18.96 25.11 7.59
N ALA A 60 18.12 24.28 6.96
CA ALA A 60 17.53 24.57 5.66
C ALA A 60 16.44 25.66 5.68
N LYS A 61 15.85 25.97 6.83
CA LYS A 61 14.96 27.14 6.97
C LYS A 61 15.66 28.43 6.52
N SER A 62 16.98 28.53 6.69
CA SER A 62 17.78 29.66 6.20
C SER A 62 17.96 29.69 4.68
N LEU A 63 17.73 28.57 4.00
CA LEU A 63 17.78 28.43 2.54
C LEU A 63 16.52 28.94 1.84
N THR A 64 15.67 29.72 2.53
CA THR A 64 14.43 30.34 2.00
C THR A 64 14.72 31.44 0.97
N ALA A 65 15.38 31.04 -0.12
CA ALA A 65 15.37 31.71 -1.40
C ALA A 65 14.02 31.44 -2.11
N ARG A 66 13.70 32.29 -3.09
CA ARG A 66 12.47 32.27 -3.92
C ARG A 66 12.03 30.90 -4.47
N ARG A 67 12.90 29.88 -4.46
CA ARG A 67 12.69 28.55 -5.06
C ARG A 67 12.26 27.46 -4.08
N PHE A 68 11.96 27.78 -2.83
CA PHE A 68 11.49 26.80 -1.85
C PHE A 68 10.14 27.19 -1.25
N VAL A 69 9.38 26.20 -0.76
CA VAL A 69 8.18 26.43 0.05
C VAL A 69 8.59 27.15 1.33
N GLU A 70 7.79 28.13 1.72
CA GLU A 70 8.08 28.99 2.86
C GLU A 70 7.77 28.24 4.16
N ILE A 71 8.77 28.13 5.05
CA ILE A 71 8.60 27.62 6.40
C ILE A 71 8.32 28.80 7.33
N GLU A 72 7.05 29.01 7.64
CA GLU A 72 6.58 30.11 8.48
C GLU A 72 7.06 29.92 9.92
N ASP A 73 6.95 28.71 10.45
CA ASP A 73 7.29 28.41 11.84
C ASP A 73 7.93 27.04 12.01
N LEU A 74 8.80 26.92 13.01
CA LEU A 74 9.38 25.65 13.45
C LEU A 74 9.19 25.58 14.95
N ILE A 75 8.39 24.61 15.39
CA ILE A 75 8.05 24.42 16.80
C ILE A 75 8.86 23.23 17.31
N PRO A 76 9.81 23.44 18.24
CA PRO A 76 10.67 22.37 18.72
C PRO A 76 9.91 21.40 19.64
N PRO A 77 10.50 20.20 19.88
CA PRO A 77 10.04 19.28 20.91
C PRO A 77 9.99 19.93 22.29
N SER A 78 9.06 19.46 23.11
CA SER A 78 8.81 19.95 24.48
C SER A 78 8.72 18.78 25.47
N PRO A 79 8.82 19.01 26.79
CA PRO A 79 8.66 17.94 27.78
C PRO A 79 7.27 17.26 27.76
N GLU A 80 6.26 17.97 27.29
CA GLU A 80 4.85 17.54 27.25
C GLU A 80 4.42 16.93 25.90
N ASP A 81 5.18 17.21 24.84
CA ASP A 81 5.09 16.55 23.54
C ASP A 81 6.48 16.53 22.89
N ASP A 82 7.02 15.33 22.69
CA ASP A 82 8.34 15.07 22.13
C ASP A 82 8.38 15.20 20.59
N ASN A 83 7.30 15.65 19.95
CA ASN A 83 7.30 16.04 18.53
C ASN A 83 7.85 17.44 18.27
N PHE A 84 8.52 17.59 17.13
CA PHE A 84 8.62 18.88 16.46
C PHE A 84 7.50 19.06 15.44
N TYR A 85 7.18 20.32 15.12
CA TYR A 85 6.20 20.67 14.10
C TYR A 85 6.78 21.70 13.14
N ILE A 86 6.49 21.53 11.86
CA ILE A 86 6.88 22.44 10.77
C ILE A 86 5.60 23.09 10.26
N VAL A 87 5.54 24.42 10.28
CA VAL A 87 4.41 25.17 9.73
C VAL A 87 4.86 25.75 8.41
N GLU A 88 4.29 25.27 7.32
CA GLU A 88 4.69 25.64 5.96
C GLU A 88 3.54 26.19 5.14
N LYS A 89 3.84 27.18 4.31
CA LYS A 89 2.89 27.84 3.41
C LYS A 89 3.04 27.27 2.01
N ARG A 90 2.34 26.15 1.77
CA ARG A 90 2.33 25.46 0.48
C ARG A 90 1.44 26.21 -0.52
N PRO A 91 1.91 26.47 -1.75
CA PRO A 91 1.03 26.91 -2.83
C PRO A 91 -0.09 25.90 -3.10
N SER A 92 -1.17 26.34 -3.72
CA SER A 92 -2.39 25.53 -3.89
C SER A 92 -2.24 24.33 -4.82
N LYS A 93 -1.20 24.32 -5.68
CA LYS A 93 -1.08 23.34 -6.77
C LYS A 93 0.33 22.77 -6.88
N THR A 94 0.42 21.45 -6.85
CA THR A 94 1.67 20.73 -7.15
C THR A 94 1.90 20.63 -8.66
N LEU A 95 3.13 20.32 -9.09
CA LEU A 95 3.44 20.08 -10.50
C LEU A 95 2.67 18.85 -11.01
N HIS A 96 2.48 17.83 -10.17
CA HIS A 96 1.63 16.68 -10.48
C HIS A 96 0.21 17.13 -10.89
N GLN A 97 -0.46 17.89 -10.03
CA GLN A 97 -1.79 18.45 -10.33
C GLN A 97 -1.76 19.40 -11.53
N TYR A 98 -0.65 20.14 -11.71
CA TYR A 98 -0.47 21.02 -12.87
C TYR A 98 -0.45 20.25 -14.18
N LEU A 99 0.23 19.11 -14.20
CA LEU A 99 0.34 18.24 -15.37
C LEU A 99 -0.94 17.44 -15.63
N ASP A 100 -1.73 17.10 -14.61
CA ASP A 100 -3.00 16.38 -14.80
C ASP A 100 -4.08 17.23 -15.49
N GLU A 101 -4.02 18.55 -15.31
CA GLU A 101 -4.99 19.50 -15.90
C GLU A 101 -4.72 19.83 -17.37
N VAL A 102 -3.52 19.54 -17.89
CA VAL A 102 -3.14 19.84 -19.28
C VAL A 102 -2.67 18.59 -19.99
N GLU A 103 -3.07 18.40 -21.25
CA GLU A 103 -2.55 17.26 -22.02
C GLU A 103 -1.06 17.45 -22.38
N MET A 104 -0.60 18.70 -22.51
CA MET A 104 0.79 19.04 -22.79
C MET A 104 1.11 20.44 -22.26
N VAL A 105 2.28 20.61 -21.65
CA VAL A 105 2.80 21.93 -21.26
C VAL A 105 3.46 22.59 -22.46
N ALA A 106 3.16 23.87 -22.70
CA ALA A 106 3.84 24.64 -23.75
C ALA A 106 5.36 24.62 -23.54
N HIS A 107 6.13 24.40 -24.60
CA HIS A 107 7.58 24.20 -24.53
C HIS A 107 8.30 25.27 -23.71
N ASP A 108 8.03 26.55 -23.97
CA ASP A 108 8.68 27.66 -23.25
C ASP A 108 8.36 27.66 -21.76
N ARG A 109 7.12 27.27 -21.41
CA ARG A 109 6.70 27.12 -20.01
C ARG A 109 7.37 25.93 -19.35
N ALA A 110 7.47 24.80 -20.05
CA ALA A 110 8.21 23.61 -19.57
C ALA A 110 9.70 23.92 -19.35
N VAL A 111 10.31 24.68 -20.27
CA VAL A 111 11.68 25.20 -20.14
C VAL A 111 11.83 26.07 -18.89
N GLU A 112 10.89 26.99 -18.67
CA GLU A 112 10.95 27.89 -17.52
C GLU A 112 10.77 27.15 -16.18
N ILE A 113 9.83 26.20 -16.12
CA ILE A 113 9.62 25.35 -14.95
C ILE A 113 10.89 24.54 -14.65
N GLY A 114 11.45 23.85 -15.66
CA GLY A 114 12.66 23.05 -15.49
C GLY A 114 13.86 23.88 -15.03
N ARG A 115 14.03 25.10 -15.56
CA ARG A 115 15.06 26.04 -15.09
C ARG A 115 14.87 26.40 -13.62
N HIS A 116 13.64 26.73 -13.19
CA HIS A 116 13.38 27.10 -11.80
C HIS A 116 13.60 25.94 -10.81
N ILE A 117 13.29 24.69 -11.20
CA ILE A 117 13.60 23.52 -10.38
C ILE A 117 15.12 23.36 -10.24
N LEU A 118 15.86 23.46 -11.35
CA LEU A 118 17.33 23.36 -11.34
C LEU A 118 18.01 24.50 -10.55
N GLU A 119 17.44 25.70 -10.53
CA GLU A 119 17.88 26.80 -9.64
C GLU A 119 17.72 26.44 -8.16
N GLY A 120 16.59 25.82 -7.80
CA GLY A 120 16.35 25.30 -6.45
C GLY A 120 17.36 24.21 -6.07
N LEU A 121 17.55 23.20 -6.93
CA LEU A 121 18.53 22.13 -6.70
C LEU A 121 19.96 22.66 -6.62
N ALA A 122 20.33 23.62 -7.47
CA ALA A 122 21.65 24.26 -7.40
C ALA A 122 21.86 24.96 -6.05
N THR A 123 20.84 25.64 -5.54
CA THR A 123 20.88 26.30 -4.23
C THR A 123 21.00 25.27 -3.10
N LEU A 124 20.18 24.22 -3.13
CA LEU A 124 20.17 23.17 -2.11
C LEU A 124 21.50 22.40 -2.06
N HIS A 125 22.00 21.96 -3.22
CA HIS A 125 23.26 21.24 -3.31
C HIS A 125 24.45 22.13 -2.96
N GLY A 126 24.39 23.42 -3.30
CA GLY A 126 25.39 24.41 -2.91
C GLY A 126 25.46 24.62 -1.39
N ALA A 127 24.35 24.41 -0.68
CA ALA A 127 24.30 24.41 0.77
C ALA A 127 24.73 23.07 1.42
N GLY A 128 25.09 22.07 0.61
CA GLY A 128 25.55 20.76 1.09
C GLY A 128 24.42 19.75 1.37
N TYR A 129 23.19 20.01 0.91
CA TYR A 129 22.04 19.13 1.07
C TYR A 129 21.60 18.52 -0.25
N ALA A 130 21.04 17.33 -0.19
CA ALA A 130 20.26 16.71 -1.27
C ALA A 130 18.82 16.53 -0.79
N HIS A 131 17.86 16.60 -1.71
CA HIS A 131 16.45 16.37 -1.44
C HIS A 131 16.14 14.88 -1.27
N ASN A 132 16.79 14.00 -2.05
CA ASN A 132 16.75 12.53 -2.01
C ASN A 132 15.40 11.86 -2.35
N ALA A 133 14.31 12.63 -2.33
CA ALA A 133 12.94 12.19 -2.60
C ALA A 133 12.21 13.18 -3.52
N LEU A 134 12.91 13.75 -4.50
CA LEU A 134 12.33 14.73 -5.41
C LEU A 134 11.29 14.05 -6.33
N THR A 135 10.06 14.56 -6.34
CA THR A 135 8.98 14.11 -7.23
C THR A 135 8.22 15.31 -7.79
N ASP A 136 7.31 15.08 -8.73
CA ASP A 136 6.38 16.10 -9.21
C ASP A 136 5.37 16.57 -8.14
N GLN A 137 5.14 15.80 -7.08
CA GLN A 137 4.34 16.21 -5.92
C GLN A 137 5.10 17.15 -4.97
N CYS A 138 6.44 17.08 -4.96
CA CYS A 138 7.29 17.97 -4.17
C CYS A 138 7.47 19.35 -4.81
N ILE A 139 7.11 19.51 -6.09
CA ILE A 139 7.23 20.79 -6.80
C ILE A 139 5.88 21.49 -6.77
N TYR A 140 5.88 22.78 -6.44
CA TYR A 140 4.69 23.62 -6.46
C TYR A 140 4.80 24.65 -7.57
N VAL A 141 3.74 24.78 -8.35
CA VAL A 141 3.66 25.68 -9.49
C VAL A 141 2.48 26.63 -9.28
N SER A 142 2.77 27.93 -9.32
CA SER A 142 1.76 28.98 -9.30
C SER A 142 2.07 29.98 -10.40
N GLU A 143 1.03 30.43 -11.09
CA GLU A 143 1.14 31.46 -12.12
C GLU A 143 0.15 32.58 -11.78
N ASP A 144 0.68 33.76 -11.53
CA ASP A 144 -0.09 34.96 -11.28
C ASP A 144 0.44 36.14 -12.13
N TYR A 145 -0.07 37.35 -11.89
CA TYR A 145 0.38 38.55 -12.60
C TYR A 145 1.88 38.87 -12.42
N SER A 146 2.54 38.29 -11.41
CA SER A 146 3.99 38.43 -11.17
C SER A 146 4.83 37.42 -11.96
N GLY A 147 4.19 36.50 -12.67
CA GLY A 147 4.79 35.48 -13.52
C GLY A 147 4.77 34.09 -12.91
N LEU A 148 5.57 33.19 -13.49
CA LEU A 148 5.68 31.81 -13.04
C LEU A 148 6.49 31.70 -11.75
N SER A 149 5.87 31.24 -10.68
CA SER A 149 6.51 30.83 -9.43
C SER A 149 6.59 29.31 -9.35
N VAL A 150 7.81 28.79 -9.25
CA VAL A 150 8.07 27.37 -9.00
C VAL A 150 8.89 27.23 -7.73
N ARG A 151 8.42 26.37 -6.81
CA ARG A 151 8.97 26.17 -5.47
C ARG A 151 9.11 24.69 -5.14
N ILE A 152 10.25 24.28 -4.59
CA ILE A 152 10.49 22.94 -4.07
C ILE A 152 10.01 22.88 -2.62
N GLY A 153 9.11 21.94 -2.31
CA GLY A 153 8.56 21.69 -0.98
C GLY A 153 9.21 20.52 -0.26
N ASN A 154 8.53 19.98 0.75
CA ASN A 154 8.91 18.78 1.49
C ASN A 154 10.36 18.80 2.00
N LEU A 155 10.83 19.98 2.44
CA LEU A 155 12.20 20.18 2.93
C LEU A 155 12.54 19.34 4.18
N HIS A 156 11.55 18.74 4.83
CA HIS A 156 11.74 17.79 5.92
C HIS A 156 12.35 16.45 5.45
N LEU A 157 12.41 16.18 4.13
CA LEU A 157 13.01 14.97 3.54
C LEU A 157 14.48 15.15 3.13
N ILE A 158 15.03 16.37 3.22
CA ILE A 158 16.41 16.63 2.81
C ILE A 158 17.39 15.94 3.77
N SER A 159 18.60 15.69 3.30
CA SER A 159 19.69 15.19 4.14
C SER A 159 21.02 15.73 3.65
N LYS A 160 22.02 15.79 4.53
CA LYS A 160 23.34 16.29 4.15
C LYS A 160 24.01 15.31 3.20
N ILE A 161 24.63 15.82 2.14
CA ILE A 161 25.28 14.98 1.14
C ILE A 161 26.36 14.11 1.80
N GLY A 162 26.30 12.80 1.55
CA GLY A 162 27.16 11.79 2.15
C GLY A 162 26.60 11.13 3.42
N GLU A 163 25.48 11.60 3.97
CA GLU A 163 24.81 10.94 5.09
C GLU A 163 24.08 9.68 4.66
N HIS A 164 24.13 8.64 5.50
CA HIS A 164 23.33 7.45 5.27
C HIS A 164 21.84 7.75 5.36
N ILE A 165 21.09 7.35 4.33
CA ILE A 165 19.64 7.56 4.25
C ILE A 165 18.92 6.27 3.89
N ILE A 166 17.66 6.22 4.31
CA ILE A 166 16.65 5.34 3.75
C ILE A 166 15.72 6.27 2.96
N PRO A 167 15.86 6.38 1.63
CA PRO A 167 15.08 7.34 0.87
C PRO A 167 13.58 6.94 0.90
N PRO A 168 12.66 7.89 1.10
CA PRO A 168 11.24 7.69 0.87
C PRO A 168 11.00 7.10 -0.52
N TYR A 169 10.17 6.06 -0.60
CA TYR A 169 10.13 5.20 -1.77
C TYR A 169 9.01 5.59 -2.74
N VAL A 170 9.37 6.29 -3.82
CA VAL A 170 8.47 6.54 -4.98
C VAL A 170 9.08 5.93 -6.24
N PRO A 171 8.62 4.74 -6.67
CA PRO A 171 9.26 3.94 -7.71
C PRO A 171 9.57 4.70 -9.01
N GLU A 172 8.63 5.52 -9.48
CA GLU A 172 8.70 6.26 -10.77
C GLU A 172 9.90 7.22 -10.87
N PHE A 173 10.33 7.78 -9.75
CA PHE A 173 11.44 8.75 -9.70
C PHE A 173 12.72 8.13 -9.13
N GLY A 174 12.69 6.83 -8.82
CA GLY A 174 13.75 6.13 -8.11
C GLY A 174 15.00 5.93 -8.96
N ALA A 175 16.11 6.56 -8.58
CA ALA A 175 17.38 6.34 -9.26
C ALA A 175 17.87 4.89 -9.10
N PRO A 176 18.46 4.25 -10.12
CA PRO A 176 18.81 2.82 -10.10
C PRO A 176 19.64 2.39 -8.89
N GLU A 177 20.53 3.26 -8.42
CA GLU A 177 21.42 3.00 -7.30
C GLU A 177 20.71 2.91 -5.93
N ILE A 178 19.47 3.37 -5.77
CA ILE A 178 18.72 3.22 -4.51
C ILE A 178 18.31 1.76 -4.25
N TYR A 179 18.27 0.95 -5.32
CA TYR A 179 17.85 -0.45 -5.28
C TYR A 179 19.02 -1.43 -5.07
N ALA A 180 20.26 -0.94 -5.10
CA ALA A 180 21.42 -1.76 -4.80
C ALA A 180 21.48 -2.05 -3.28
N SER A 181 21.64 -3.31 -2.89
CA SER A 181 21.53 -3.73 -1.49
C SER A 181 22.59 -3.10 -0.57
N GLY A 182 22.14 -2.45 0.52
CA GLY A 182 22.82 -2.53 1.82
C GLY A 182 22.98 -1.24 2.61
N THR A 183 23.34 -0.12 1.98
CA THR A 183 23.65 1.16 2.67
C THR A 183 23.75 2.26 1.62
N PHE A 184 22.84 3.26 1.62
CA PHE A 184 22.83 4.33 0.61
C PHE A 184 23.09 5.70 1.26
N SER A 185 23.81 6.59 0.56
CA SER A 185 24.13 7.93 1.08
C SER A 185 23.48 9.02 0.26
N ALA A 186 22.90 10.02 0.91
CA ALA A 186 22.30 11.20 0.29
C ALA A 186 23.27 11.81 -0.73
N SER A 187 22.78 12.06 -1.94
CA SER A 187 23.63 12.56 -3.01
C SER A 187 22.85 13.42 -3.99
N ALA A 188 23.53 14.43 -4.52
CA ALA A 188 23.02 15.27 -5.61
C ALA A 188 22.61 14.44 -6.84
N ALA A 189 23.26 13.30 -7.08
CA ALA A 189 22.99 12.46 -8.24
C ALA A 189 21.57 11.86 -8.24
N LEU A 190 20.99 11.63 -7.05
CA LEU A 190 19.59 11.19 -6.93
C LEU A 190 18.63 12.26 -7.47
N ASP A 191 18.79 13.49 -7.00
CA ASP A 191 17.92 14.60 -7.39
C ASP A 191 18.03 14.92 -8.88
N ILE A 192 19.23 14.75 -9.44
CA ILE A 192 19.48 14.91 -10.88
C ILE A 192 18.76 13.82 -11.70
N TYR A 193 18.74 12.57 -11.22
CA TYR A 193 17.98 11.50 -11.88
C TYR A 193 16.48 11.77 -11.84
N ALA A 194 15.95 12.11 -10.66
CA ALA A 194 14.55 12.47 -10.49
C ALA A 194 14.13 13.66 -11.37
N MET A 195 14.99 14.68 -11.50
CA MET A 195 14.78 15.80 -12.42
C MET A 195 14.72 15.33 -13.89
N GLY A 196 15.50 14.33 -14.27
CA GLY A 196 15.40 13.69 -15.59
C GLY A 196 14.03 13.07 -15.84
N MET A 197 13.47 12.37 -14.84
CA MET A 197 12.12 11.80 -14.93
C MET A 197 11.05 12.90 -14.99
N ILE A 198 11.19 13.95 -14.18
CA ILE A 198 10.33 15.14 -14.24
C ILE A 198 10.39 15.79 -15.63
N ALA A 199 11.55 15.82 -16.28
CA ALA A 199 11.68 16.36 -17.64
C ALA A 199 10.84 15.58 -18.67
N TYR A 200 10.74 14.26 -18.56
CA TYR A 200 9.83 13.47 -19.41
C TYR A 200 8.38 13.92 -19.22
N LYS A 201 7.94 14.14 -17.98
CA LYS A 201 6.57 14.60 -17.70
C LYS A 201 6.31 16.04 -18.14
N LEU A 202 7.32 16.90 -18.09
CA LEU A 202 7.22 18.30 -18.52
C LEU A 202 7.13 18.46 -20.04
N PHE A 203 7.90 17.67 -20.80
CA PHE A 203 8.07 17.87 -22.23
C PHE A 203 7.22 16.96 -23.11
N LEU A 204 6.83 15.78 -22.63
CA LEU A 204 5.95 14.88 -23.39
C LEU A 204 4.48 15.20 -23.15
N PRO A 205 3.62 15.07 -24.18
CA PRO A 205 2.19 14.95 -23.97
C PRO A 205 1.88 13.77 -23.04
N ARG A 206 0.85 13.90 -22.20
CA ARG A 206 0.48 12.88 -21.21
C ARG A 206 0.24 11.51 -21.84
N GLN A 207 -0.43 11.45 -22.99
CA GLN A 207 -0.61 10.19 -23.73
C GLN A 207 0.71 9.58 -24.22
N THR A 208 1.65 10.41 -24.68
CA THR A 208 2.97 9.94 -25.11
C THR A 208 3.79 9.43 -23.94
N TYR A 209 3.74 10.13 -22.80
CA TYR A 209 4.35 9.67 -21.55
C TYR A 209 3.79 8.28 -21.15
N ALA A 210 2.46 8.13 -21.13
CA ALA A 210 1.81 6.86 -20.82
C ALA A 210 2.22 5.75 -21.80
N SER A 211 2.34 6.05 -23.10
CA SER A 211 2.79 5.09 -24.11
C SER A 211 4.27 4.70 -23.97
N VAL A 212 5.15 5.63 -23.59
CA VAL A 212 6.58 5.34 -23.36
C VAL A 212 6.75 4.39 -22.18
N PHE A 213 5.89 4.53 -21.16
CA PHE A 213 5.90 3.72 -19.94
C PHE A 213 4.73 2.72 -19.88
N ASP A 214 4.22 2.27 -21.04
CA ASP A 214 3.03 1.41 -21.16
C ASP A 214 3.19 0.09 -20.37
N SER A 215 4.40 -0.46 -20.37
CA SER A 215 4.76 -1.67 -19.59
C SER A 215 4.60 -1.52 -18.08
N VAL A 216 4.47 -0.28 -17.58
CA VAL A 216 4.15 0.02 -16.19
C VAL A 216 2.69 0.43 -16.05
N MET A 217 2.21 1.29 -16.95
CA MET A 217 0.86 1.88 -16.88
C MET A 217 -0.27 0.85 -17.07
N VAL A 218 0.02 -0.30 -17.68
CA VAL A 218 -0.94 -1.39 -17.88
C VAL A 218 -1.37 -2.07 -16.56
N TRP A 219 -0.58 -1.95 -15.49
CA TRP A 219 -0.85 -2.66 -14.24
C TRP A 219 -1.81 -1.88 -13.34
N GLU A 220 -3.02 -2.41 -13.13
CA GLU A 220 -3.97 -1.87 -12.15
C GLU A 220 -3.49 -2.08 -10.71
N ASP A 221 -2.84 -3.22 -10.44
CA ASP A 221 -2.26 -3.55 -9.13
C ASP A 221 -1.04 -2.68 -8.81
N GLU A 222 -1.07 -2.02 -7.65
CA GLU A 222 -0.04 -1.09 -7.22
C GLU A 222 1.32 -1.78 -7.00
N HIS A 223 1.32 -3.02 -6.51
CA HIS A 223 2.54 -3.77 -6.27
C HIS A 223 3.23 -4.17 -7.58
N GLN A 224 2.48 -4.64 -8.57
CA GLN A 224 3.01 -4.95 -9.91
C GLN A 224 3.51 -3.68 -10.62
N ARG A 225 2.80 -2.56 -10.46
CA ARG A 225 3.23 -1.26 -10.98
C ARG A 225 4.55 -0.82 -10.37
N GLU A 226 4.68 -0.94 -9.05
CA GLU A 226 5.92 -0.68 -8.32
C GLU A 226 7.07 -1.52 -8.86
N GLN A 227 6.90 -2.84 -8.99
CA GLN A 227 7.97 -3.72 -9.49
C GLN A 227 8.34 -3.40 -10.94
N SER A 228 7.37 -3.02 -11.76
CA SER A 228 7.60 -2.63 -13.15
C SER A 228 8.41 -1.34 -13.24
N TRP A 229 8.13 -0.34 -12.39
CA TRP A 229 8.98 0.84 -12.25
C TRP A 229 10.41 0.47 -11.88
N LYS A 230 10.61 -0.38 -10.85
CA LYS A 230 11.95 -0.87 -10.48
C LYS A 230 12.70 -1.46 -11.67
N ASN A 231 12.02 -2.33 -12.42
CA ASN A 231 12.59 -2.98 -13.60
C ASN A 231 12.94 -1.98 -14.71
N ILE A 232 12.10 -0.97 -14.93
CA ILE A 232 12.37 0.11 -15.90
C ILE A 232 13.67 0.84 -15.56
N HIS A 233 13.92 1.15 -14.30
CA HIS A 233 15.14 1.85 -13.88
C HIS A 233 16.38 0.93 -13.85
N LEU A 234 16.22 -0.32 -13.42
CA LEU A 234 17.33 -1.26 -13.19
C LEU A 234 17.80 -2.02 -14.42
N ASP A 235 16.88 -2.50 -15.27
CA ASP A 235 17.22 -3.41 -16.36
C ASP A 235 18.03 -2.67 -17.43
N PRO A 236 19.28 -3.10 -17.73
CA PRO A 236 20.13 -2.49 -18.76
C PRO A 236 19.49 -2.40 -20.15
N SER A 237 18.55 -3.29 -20.46
CA SER A 237 17.85 -3.34 -21.74
C SER A 237 16.77 -2.25 -21.89
N ASN A 238 16.28 -1.69 -20.78
CA ASN A 238 15.28 -0.63 -20.78
C ASN A 238 15.92 0.74 -21.07
N VAL A 239 16.25 1.02 -22.32
CA VAL A 239 16.81 2.33 -22.73
C VAL A 239 15.66 3.30 -22.98
N PHE A 240 15.62 4.40 -22.24
CA PHE A 240 14.57 5.42 -22.42
C PHE A 240 14.76 6.11 -23.77
N PRO A 241 13.72 6.19 -24.62
CA PRO A 241 13.85 6.87 -25.90
C PRO A 241 14.16 8.35 -25.69
N ARG A 242 15.18 8.87 -26.38
CA ARG A 242 15.56 10.29 -26.27
C ARG A 242 14.40 11.20 -26.69
N LEU A 243 14.29 12.36 -26.04
CA LEU A 243 13.20 13.31 -26.29
C LEU A 243 13.19 13.86 -27.73
N ASP A 244 14.34 13.94 -28.40
CA ASP A 244 14.46 14.35 -29.82
C ASP A 244 14.03 13.26 -30.82
N VAL A 245 13.94 12.01 -30.37
CA VAL A 245 13.31 10.92 -31.13
C VAL A 245 11.79 10.93 -30.95
N LEU A 246 11.32 11.27 -29.75
CA LEU A 246 9.89 11.29 -29.42
C LEU A 246 9.17 12.57 -29.90
N ILE A 247 9.86 13.71 -29.87
CA ILE A 247 9.31 15.03 -30.21
C ILE A 247 10.10 15.59 -31.39
N PRO A 248 9.55 15.58 -32.61
CA PRO A 248 10.21 16.15 -33.78
C PRO A 248 10.57 17.63 -33.56
N GLY A 249 11.85 17.98 -33.75
CA GLY A 249 12.35 19.34 -33.57
C GLY A 249 12.71 19.71 -32.13
N PHE A 250 12.69 18.76 -31.19
CA PHE A 250 13.19 18.99 -29.83
C PHE A 250 14.70 19.31 -29.84
N PRO A 251 15.19 20.21 -28.98
CA PRO A 251 16.60 20.60 -28.99
C PRO A 251 17.52 19.42 -28.62
N GLU A 252 18.40 19.01 -29.53
CA GLU A 252 19.34 17.90 -29.33
C GLU A 252 20.18 18.05 -28.06
N GLY A 253 20.65 19.27 -27.77
CA GLY A 253 21.41 19.57 -26.55
C GLY A 253 20.61 19.34 -25.27
N LEU A 254 19.32 19.67 -25.27
CA LEU A 254 18.44 19.42 -24.13
C LEU A 254 18.09 17.93 -24.00
N ALA A 255 17.84 17.24 -25.13
CA ALA A 255 17.63 15.80 -25.14
C ALA A 255 18.84 15.04 -24.61
N SER A 256 20.05 15.43 -25.03
CA SER A 256 21.30 14.86 -24.56
C SER A 256 21.55 15.09 -23.06
N LEU A 257 21.19 16.27 -22.55
CA LEU A 257 21.27 16.56 -21.11
C LEU A 257 20.32 15.66 -20.31
N VAL A 258 19.04 15.55 -20.72
CA VAL A 258 18.04 14.71 -20.05
C VAL A 258 18.44 13.23 -20.08
N GLU A 259 18.96 12.74 -21.21
CA GLU A 259 19.51 11.39 -21.33
C GLU A 259 20.63 11.12 -20.32
N ARG A 260 21.57 12.07 -20.16
CA ARG A 260 22.63 11.94 -19.15
C ARG A 260 22.12 12.04 -17.72
N MET A 261 21.12 12.88 -17.44
CA MET A 261 20.47 12.92 -16.13
C MET A 261 19.91 11.55 -15.73
N LEU A 262 19.39 10.80 -16.72
CA LEU A 262 18.81 9.46 -16.56
C LEU A 262 19.81 8.31 -16.72
N SER A 263 21.12 8.61 -16.74
CA SER A 263 22.14 7.56 -16.75
C SER A 263 22.03 6.67 -15.51
N ARG A 264 22.16 5.36 -15.70
CA ARG A 264 22.21 4.40 -14.58
C ARG A 264 23.48 4.56 -13.75
N ASP A 265 24.60 4.89 -14.38
CA ASP A 265 25.83 5.25 -13.69
C ASP A 265 25.73 6.71 -13.21
N PRO A 266 25.71 6.96 -11.88
CA PRO A 266 25.65 8.32 -11.32
C PRO A 266 26.80 9.21 -11.77
N ALA A 267 27.97 8.64 -12.08
CA ALA A 267 29.15 9.40 -12.49
C ALA A 267 29.02 10.02 -13.90
N GLN A 268 28.08 9.54 -14.72
CA GLN A 268 27.80 10.10 -16.06
C GLN A 268 26.78 11.24 -16.01
N ARG A 269 26.14 11.46 -14.86
CA ARG A 269 25.18 12.55 -14.66
C ARG A 269 25.93 13.87 -14.41
N PRO A 270 25.29 15.03 -14.63
CA PRO A 270 25.77 16.28 -14.05
C PRO A 270 26.02 16.12 -12.54
N ARG A 271 27.19 16.56 -12.06
CA ARG A 271 27.61 16.25 -10.68
C ARG A 271 26.72 16.90 -9.62
N MET A 272 26.16 18.07 -9.93
CA MET A 272 25.28 18.81 -9.04
C MET A 272 24.30 19.70 -9.82
N GLY A 273 23.29 20.24 -9.12
CA GLY A 273 22.26 21.10 -9.71
C GLY A 273 22.85 22.30 -10.45
N ALA A 274 23.95 22.88 -9.98
CA ALA A 274 24.62 24.00 -10.65
C ALA A 274 25.21 23.61 -12.03
N ASP A 275 25.80 22.42 -12.16
CA ASP A 275 26.34 21.93 -13.43
C ASP A 275 25.19 21.69 -14.43
N ALA A 276 24.12 21.03 -13.97
CA ALA A 276 22.91 20.79 -14.76
C ALA A 276 22.22 22.10 -15.19
N LEU A 277 22.03 23.06 -14.28
CA LEU A 277 21.44 24.37 -14.55
C LEU A 277 22.25 25.15 -15.59
N GLY A 278 23.57 25.15 -15.46
CA GLY A 278 24.46 25.85 -16.38
C GLY A 278 24.33 25.30 -17.80
N GLU A 279 24.26 23.97 -17.95
CA GLU A 279 24.04 23.35 -19.26
C GLU A 279 22.61 23.58 -19.78
N TYR A 280 21.61 23.36 -18.93
CA TYR A 280 20.19 23.56 -19.25
C TYR A 280 19.93 24.98 -19.79
N THR A 281 20.51 25.98 -19.12
CA THR A 281 20.40 27.37 -19.56
C THR A 281 21.03 27.56 -20.94
N ARG A 282 22.26 27.06 -21.17
CA ARG A 282 22.93 27.19 -22.47
C ARG A 282 22.15 26.57 -23.63
N VAL A 283 21.54 25.40 -23.42
CA VAL A 283 20.82 24.67 -24.48
C VAL A 283 19.39 25.17 -24.71
N THR A 284 18.85 25.96 -23.78
CA THR A 284 17.50 26.56 -23.89
C THR A 284 17.53 28.03 -24.31
N THR A 285 18.59 28.79 -23.97
CA THR A 285 18.77 30.15 -24.47
C THR A 285 19.29 30.14 -25.91
N GLY A 286 18.38 30.28 -26.88
CA GLY A 286 18.73 30.39 -28.30
C GLY A 286 17.67 29.92 -29.31
N ILE A 287 16.48 29.49 -28.88
CA ILE A 287 15.49 28.83 -29.74
C ILE A 287 14.19 29.65 -29.75
N GLN A 288 13.73 30.03 -30.95
CA GLN A 288 12.45 30.71 -31.18
C GLN A 288 11.29 29.71 -30.96
N PRO A 289 10.13 30.14 -30.43
CA PRO A 289 9.01 29.24 -30.15
C PRO A 289 8.45 28.58 -31.42
N MET A 290 8.41 27.25 -31.42
CA MET A 290 7.73 26.43 -32.43
C MET A 290 6.22 26.41 -32.13
N ASN A 291 5.40 26.84 -33.09
CA ASN A 291 3.95 26.81 -33.01
C ASN A 291 3.45 25.40 -33.40
N TRP A 292 2.79 24.69 -32.48
CA TRP A 292 2.24 23.36 -32.73
C TRP A 292 0.87 23.47 -33.44
N ASP A 293 0.79 23.01 -34.69
CA ASP A 293 -0.48 22.81 -35.40
C ASP A 293 -0.91 21.33 -35.29
N PRO A 294 -2.06 21.01 -34.67
CA PRO A 294 -2.50 19.62 -34.49
C PRO A 294 -3.05 18.95 -35.77
N ARG A 295 -3.08 19.60 -36.94
CA ARG A 295 -3.69 19.02 -38.16
C ARG A 295 -2.91 19.30 -39.45
N GLY A 296 -2.06 18.36 -39.85
CA GLY A 296 -1.47 18.26 -41.19
C GLY A 296 0.03 17.94 -41.10
N GLY A 297 0.65 17.06 -41.86
CA GLY A 297 0.32 16.31 -43.06
C GLY A 297 1.65 15.72 -43.54
N MET A 298 1.62 14.52 -44.12
CA MET A 298 2.81 13.82 -44.64
C MET A 298 3.63 14.69 -45.61
N THR A 299 4.96 14.74 -45.39
CA THR A 299 6.03 14.89 -46.41
C THR A 299 7.37 14.88 -45.65
N GLN A 300 8.53 14.39 -46.10
CA GLN A 300 9.02 13.58 -47.21
C GLN A 300 10.49 13.23 -46.81
N GLN A 301 11.01 12.08 -47.23
CA GLN A 301 12.40 11.64 -47.02
C GLN A 301 13.44 12.65 -47.55
N PRO A 302 14.60 12.82 -46.90
CA PRO A 302 15.72 13.56 -47.49
C PRO A 302 16.42 12.73 -48.57
N GLU A 303 16.43 13.24 -49.80
CA GLU A 303 17.25 12.74 -50.90
C GLU A 303 18.75 13.05 -50.72
N THR A 304 19.58 12.20 -51.31
CA THR A 304 21.05 12.27 -51.37
C THR A 304 21.56 13.47 -52.19
N PRO A 305 22.72 14.06 -51.84
CA PRO A 305 23.28 15.17 -52.62
C PRO A 305 23.98 14.66 -53.89
N LYS A 306 23.47 15.07 -55.06
CA LYS A 306 24.15 14.91 -56.37
C LYS A 306 25.11 16.06 -56.64
N PRO A 307 26.26 15.80 -57.29
CA PRO A 307 27.34 16.77 -57.46
C PRO A 307 27.06 17.84 -58.53
N LYS A 308 27.66 19.01 -58.32
CA LYS A 308 27.52 20.22 -59.13
C LYS A 308 28.23 20.06 -60.49
N LYS A 309 27.47 20.20 -61.57
CA LYS A 309 27.96 20.27 -62.96
C LYS A 309 28.53 21.66 -63.25
N TRP A 310 29.72 21.71 -63.85
CA TRP A 310 30.18 22.83 -64.69
C TRP A 310 30.60 22.24 -66.04
N THR A 311 30.10 22.82 -67.13
CA THR A 311 30.43 22.51 -68.52
C THR A 311 30.92 23.81 -69.22
N PRO A 312 31.36 23.81 -70.49
CA PRO A 312 32.78 23.93 -70.82
C PRO A 312 33.05 25.11 -71.78
N ALA A 313 34.12 25.89 -71.57
CA ALA A 313 34.57 26.80 -72.62
C ALA A 313 36.05 27.18 -72.45
N LYS A 314 36.87 26.58 -73.32
CA LYS A 314 38.16 27.08 -73.86
C LYS A 314 39.25 27.23 -72.79
N ILE A 315 40.37 26.51 -72.87
CA ILE A 315 41.46 26.79 -73.83
C ILE A 315 42.21 25.49 -74.13
N SER A 316 42.00 24.96 -75.33
CA SER A 316 42.98 24.15 -76.05
C SER A 316 44.14 25.05 -76.46
N MET A 317 45.34 24.89 -75.90
CA MET A 317 46.60 25.08 -76.65
C MET A 317 47.86 24.61 -75.91
N VAL A 318 47.84 23.51 -75.14
CA VAL A 318 49.09 22.90 -74.62
C VAL A 318 49.08 21.35 -74.69
N ALA A 319 47.97 20.76 -75.13
CA ALA A 319 47.72 19.31 -75.02
C ALA A 319 48.43 18.41 -76.07
N ALA A 320 49.10 18.95 -77.09
CA ALA A 320 49.60 18.13 -78.20
C ALA A 320 51.10 17.74 -78.12
N LEU A 321 51.89 18.34 -77.21
CA LEU A 321 53.34 18.09 -77.13
C LEU A 321 53.80 17.33 -75.87
N LEU A 322 52.95 17.18 -74.85
CA LEU A 322 53.23 16.37 -73.65
C LEU A 322 52.75 14.92 -73.75
N LEU A 323 51.87 14.60 -74.71
CA LEU A 323 51.29 13.26 -74.87
C LEU A 323 52.20 12.25 -75.59
N ILE A 324 53.29 12.69 -76.25
CA ILE A 324 54.19 11.79 -76.98
C ILE A 324 55.36 11.32 -76.10
N CYS A 325 55.80 12.09 -75.10
CA CYS A 325 56.87 11.67 -74.19
C CYS A 325 56.39 10.81 -73.00
N ILE A 326 55.11 10.84 -72.67
CA ILE A 326 54.53 10.01 -71.59
C ILE A 326 54.04 8.64 -72.14
N GLY A 327 53.67 8.58 -73.43
CA GLY A 327 53.06 7.40 -74.04
C GLY A 327 53.98 6.19 -74.25
N VAL A 328 55.31 6.37 -74.29
CA VAL A 328 56.26 5.27 -74.59
C VAL A 328 57.04 4.80 -73.36
N GLY A 329 57.08 5.58 -72.28
CA GLY A 329 57.76 5.21 -71.02
C GLY A 329 56.88 4.50 -69.99
N ILE A 330 55.56 4.67 -70.04
CA ILE A 330 54.63 4.15 -69.02
C ILE A 330 54.04 2.78 -69.37
N VAL A 331 54.10 2.34 -70.63
CA VAL A 331 53.39 1.11 -71.05
C VAL A 331 54.25 -0.16 -71.02
N THR A 332 55.59 -0.05 -70.99
CA THR A 332 56.49 -1.22 -71.08
C THR A 332 57.33 -1.52 -69.84
N VAL A 333 57.37 -0.63 -68.84
CA VAL A 333 58.18 -0.83 -67.61
C VAL A 333 57.38 -1.36 -66.39
N PRO A 334 56.08 -1.02 -66.17
CA PRO A 334 55.37 -1.54 -64.98
C PRO A 334 54.98 -3.03 -65.06
N LYS A 335 55.13 -3.69 -66.21
CA LYS A 335 54.80 -5.12 -66.35
C LYS A 335 55.91 -6.08 -65.89
N LEU A 336 57.06 -5.57 -65.44
CA LEU A 336 58.14 -6.41 -64.88
C LEU A 336 58.35 -6.25 -63.36
N LEU A 337 57.65 -5.33 -62.68
CA LEU A 337 57.85 -5.02 -61.26
C LEU A 337 56.56 -4.84 -60.44
N ALA A 338 55.37 -5.01 -61.04
CA ALA A 338 54.11 -4.97 -60.29
C ALA A 338 53.77 -6.35 -59.71
N PRO A 339 53.35 -6.45 -58.43
CA PRO A 339 52.95 -7.72 -57.81
C PRO A 339 51.74 -8.34 -58.52
N ASP A 340 51.64 -9.68 -58.51
CA ASP A 340 50.57 -10.44 -59.17
C ASP A 340 49.18 -9.95 -58.71
N PRO A 341 48.30 -9.51 -59.63
CA PRO A 341 46.95 -9.05 -59.30
C PRO A 341 46.11 -10.06 -58.49
N LYS A 342 46.35 -11.37 -58.65
CA LYS A 342 45.67 -12.41 -57.87
C LYS A 342 46.14 -12.44 -56.42
N LEU A 343 47.45 -12.33 -56.20
CA LEU A 343 48.05 -12.33 -54.87
C LEU A 343 47.57 -11.10 -54.06
N VAL A 344 47.49 -9.93 -54.69
CA VAL A 344 46.97 -8.70 -54.08
C VAL A 344 45.49 -8.87 -53.68
N ALA A 345 44.68 -9.53 -54.52
CA ALA A 345 43.28 -9.80 -54.22
C ALA A 345 43.13 -10.80 -53.04
N ASP A 346 43.91 -11.88 -53.01
CA ASP A 346 43.89 -12.88 -51.95
C ASP A 346 44.32 -12.31 -50.60
N VAL A 347 45.38 -11.49 -50.58
CA VAL A 347 45.81 -10.73 -49.39
C VAL A 347 44.67 -9.82 -48.89
N GLY A 348 43.99 -9.12 -49.80
CA GLY A 348 42.85 -8.26 -49.45
C GLY A 348 41.67 -9.01 -48.83
N VAL A 349 41.38 -10.24 -49.28
CA VAL A 349 40.32 -11.09 -48.71
C VAL A 349 40.70 -11.54 -47.29
N TRP A 350 41.90 -12.10 -47.11
CA TRP A 350 42.35 -12.60 -45.81
C TRP A 350 42.56 -11.49 -44.78
N LYS A 351 43.00 -10.30 -45.21
CA LYS A 351 43.08 -9.12 -44.37
C LYS A 351 41.72 -8.73 -43.81
N LYS A 352 40.71 -8.57 -44.68
CA LYS A 352 39.34 -8.24 -44.25
C LYS A 352 38.76 -9.28 -43.30
N GLU A 353 39.00 -10.55 -43.57
CA GLU A 353 38.53 -11.64 -42.70
C GLU A 353 39.21 -11.61 -41.32
N ALA A 354 40.53 -11.38 -41.27
CA ALA A 354 41.26 -11.27 -40.01
C ALA A 354 40.83 -10.03 -39.21
N GLU A 355 40.66 -8.87 -39.84
CA GLU A 355 40.16 -7.64 -39.21
C GLU A 355 38.74 -7.82 -38.66
N SER A 356 37.84 -8.41 -39.45
CA SER A 356 36.46 -8.72 -39.04
C SER A 356 36.42 -9.66 -37.82
N ARG A 357 37.25 -10.70 -37.79
CA ARG A 357 37.35 -11.61 -36.63
C ARG A 357 37.93 -10.93 -35.41
N ARG A 358 38.90 -10.02 -35.60
CA ARG A 358 39.47 -9.23 -34.52
C ARG A 358 38.42 -8.34 -33.88
N GLU A 359 37.62 -7.63 -34.68
CA GLU A 359 36.53 -6.78 -34.19
C GLU A 359 35.50 -7.60 -33.41
N LYS A 360 35.09 -8.76 -33.93
CA LYS A 360 34.18 -9.67 -33.21
C LYS A 360 34.76 -10.19 -31.90
N ALA A 361 36.05 -10.51 -31.87
CA ALA A 361 36.73 -10.97 -30.66
C ALA A 361 36.87 -9.85 -29.62
N ILE A 362 37.11 -8.61 -30.05
CA ILE A 362 37.11 -7.42 -29.18
C ILE A 362 35.71 -7.18 -28.62
N ALA A 363 34.67 -7.22 -29.46
CA ALA A 363 33.29 -7.10 -29.01
C ALA A 363 32.91 -8.20 -27.99
N ALA A 364 33.48 -9.40 -28.15
CA ALA A 364 33.36 -10.50 -27.21
C ALA A 364 34.34 -10.43 -26.01
N LYS A 365 35.01 -9.29 -25.81
CA LYS A 365 35.94 -8.99 -24.72
C LYS A 365 37.13 -9.94 -24.59
N ALA A 366 37.54 -10.61 -25.68
CA ALA A 366 38.72 -11.48 -25.70
C ALA A 366 40.01 -10.84 -25.14
N PRO A 367 40.32 -9.54 -25.39
CA PRO A 367 41.56 -8.91 -24.89
C PRO A 367 41.60 -8.76 -23.36
N GLU A 368 40.44 -8.61 -22.72
CA GLU A 368 40.29 -8.35 -21.28
C GLU A 368 40.37 -9.63 -20.45
N ARG A 369 40.37 -10.79 -21.09
CA ARG A 369 40.41 -12.10 -20.43
C ARG A 369 41.76 -12.34 -19.73
N PRO A 370 41.83 -13.22 -18.72
CA PRO A 370 43.08 -13.53 -18.01
C PRO A 370 44.18 -14.11 -18.90
N SER A 371 45.45 -13.88 -18.55
CA SER A 371 46.61 -14.27 -19.38
C SER A 371 46.77 -15.76 -19.67
N GLY A 372 46.16 -16.65 -18.86
CA GLY A 372 46.16 -18.09 -19.07
C GLY A 372 44.96 -18.64 -19.87
N ASP A 373 44.02 -17.78 -20.29
CA ASP A 373 42.80 -18.17 -20.98
C ASP A 373 43.06 -18.49 -22.46
N GLU A 374 42.53 -19.61 -22.95
CA GLU A 374 42.74 -20.09 -24.33
C GLU A 374 42.25 -19.10 -25.39
N ALA A 375 41.14 -18.39 -25.13
CA ALA A 375 40.61 -17.39 -26.05
C ALA A 375 41.51 -16.15 -26.08
N LYS A 376 42.05 -15.72 -24.94
CA LYS A 376 43.03 -14.63 -24.88
C LYS A 376 44.32 -14.99 -25.61
N LEU A 377 44.89 -16.17 -25.33
CA LEU A 377 46.12 -16.64 -25.96
C LEU A 377 45.97 -16.71 -27.49
N SER A 378 44.82 -17.21 -27.97
CA SER A 378 44.48 -17.26 -29.39
C SER A 378 44.29 -15.87 -29.99
N TYR A 379 43.67 -14.94 -29.25
CA TYR A 379 43.50 -13.56 -29.67
C TYR A 379 44.84 -12.82 -29.78
N ASP A 380 45.69 -12.90 -28.75
CA ASP A 380 46.99 -12.25 -28.71
C ASP A 380 47.91 -12.77 -29.83
N ALA A 381 47.89 -14.09 -30.08
CA ALA A 381 48.60 -14.71 -31.20
C ALA A 381 48.09 -14.22 -32.57
N GLY A 382 46.77 -14.04 -32.71
CA GLY A 382 46.15 -13.53 -33.93
C GLY A 382 46.39 -12.03 -34.16
N ALA A 383 46.31 -11.22 -33.12
CA ALA A 383 46.57 -9.78 -33.16
C ALA A 383 48.06 -9.48 -33.47
N SER A 384 48.97 -10.26 -32.89
CA SER A 384 50.41 -10.18 -33.20
C SER A 384 50.71 -10.58 -34.65
N ALA A 385 50.09 -11.67 -35.14
CA ALA A 385 50.21 -12.08 -36.54
C ALA A 385 49.63 -11.03 -37.51
N LEU A 386 48.50 -10.39 -37.17
CA LEU A 386 47.91 -9.32 -37.96
C LEU A 386 48.83 -8.10 -38.06
N THR A 387 49.39 -7.68 -36.91
CA THR A 387 50.34 -6.55 -36.84
C THR A 387 51.60 -6.82 -37.67
N SER A 388 52.08 -8.07 -37.64
CA SER A 388 53.26 -8.49 -38.41
C SER A 388 52.97 -8.52 -39.92
N ALA A 389 51.78 -8.99 -40.31
CA ALA A 389 51.33 -9.00 -41.71
C ALA A 389 51.10 -7.57 -42.26
N ASP A 390 50.54 -6.66 -41.45
CA ASP A 390 50.35 -5.25 -41.82
C ASP A 390 51.69 -4.51 -42.00
N ALA A 391 52.74 -4.90 -41.26
CA ALA A 391 54.08 -4.36 -41.46
C ALA A 391 54.67 -4.79 -42.82
N LEU A 392 54.55 -6.08 -43.17
CA LEU A 392 55.00 -6.61 -44.46
C LEU A 392 54.23 -6.01 -45.65
N LEU A 393 52.95 -5.72 -45.48
CA LEU A 393 52.13 -5.08 -46.51
C LEU A 393 52.59 -3.63 -46.80
N LYS A 394 53.13 -2.91 -45.80
CA LYS A 394 53.70 -1.55 -46.00
C LYS A 394 54.96 -1.56 -46.85
N ASP A 395 55.71 -2.65 -46.81
CA ASP A 395 56.92 -2.87 -47.61
C ASP A 395 56.61 -3.46 -49.00
N GLU A 396 55.32 -3.54 -49.39
CA GLU A 396 54.81 -4.15 -50.62
C GLU A 396 55.19 -5.64 -50.80
N ASP A 397 55.51 -6.35 -49.71
CA ASP A 397 55.87 -7.77 -49.72
C ASP A 397 54.62 -8.67 -49.56
N TYR A 398 53.85 -8.79 -50.63
CA TYR A 398 52.58 -9.54 -50.66
C TYR A 398 52.77 -11.06 -50.50
N GLU A 399 53.92 -11.62 -50.92
CA GLU A 399 54.20 -13.05 -50.79
C GLU A 399 54.41 -13.45 -49.32
N GLN A 400 55.09 -12.61 -48.55
CA GLN A 400 55.30 -12.86 -47.12
C GLN A 400 54.11 -12.41 -46.25
N ALA A 401 53.31 -11.43 -46.70
CA ALA A 401 52.13 -10.95 -45.97
C ALA A 401 50.97 -11.97 -45.96
N LEU A 402 50.74 -12.71 -47.06
CA LEU A 402 49.59 -13.62 -47.19
C LEU A 402 49.54 -14.72 -46.10
N PRO A 403 50.63 -15.48 -45.81
CA PRO A 403 50.63 -16.46 -44.72
C PRO A 403 50.40 -15.82 -43.34
N GLY A 404 50.84 -14.56 -43.16
CA GLY A 404 50.62 -13.78 -41.94
C GLY A 404 49.14 -13.49 -41.70
N TYR A 405 48.41 -13.02 -42.72
CA TYR A 405 46.96 -12.79 -42.62
C TYR A 405 46.15 -14.09 -42.45
N GLN A 406 46.55 -15.18 -43.10
CA GLN A 406 45.94 -16.50 -42.90
C GLN A 406 46.10 -16.98 -41.45
N LYS A 407 47.32 -16.87 -40.90
CA LYS A 407 47.61 -17.21 -39.51
C LYS A 407 46.82 -16.33 -38.53
N ALA A 408 46.72 -15.03 -38.81
CA ALA A 408 45.93 -14.10 -38.02
C ALA A 408 44.45 -14.49 -38.00
N ALA A 409 43.84 -14.73 -39.17
CA ALA A 409 42.45 -15.13 -39.29
C ALA A 409 42.15 -16.46 -38.57
N ILE A 410 43.06 -17.45 -38.65
CA ILE A 410 42.92 -18.74 -37.96
C ILE A 410 42.98 -18.55 -36.45
N SER A 411 43.98 -17.85 -35.92
CA SER A 411 44.14 -17.64 -34.48
C SER A 411 42.98 -16.83 -33.87
N LEU A 412 42.52 -15.78 -34.57
CA LEU A 412 41.35 -15.01 -34.13
C LEU A 412 40.05 -15.83 -34.20
N GLY A 413 39.90 -16.71 -35.18
CA GLY A 413 38.77 -17.62 -35.25
C GLY A 413 38.76 -18.66 -34.13
N LYS A 414 39.94 -19.18 -33.73
CA LYS A 414 40.06 -20.05 -32.54
C LYS A 414 39.65 -19.33 -31.25
N ALA A 415 39.98 -18.06 -31.10
CA ALA A 415 39.55 -17.25 -29.97
C ALA A 415 38.01 -17.16 -29.89
N LEU A 416 37.35 -16.92 -31.03
CA LEU A 416 35.88 -16.86 -31.10
C LEU A 416 35.22 -18.21 -30.77
N ILE A 417 35.77 -19.32 -31.28
CA ILE A 417 35.27 -20.67 -30.96
C ILE A 417 35.35 -20.95 -29.46
N ALA A 418 36.48 -20.61 -28.82
CA ALA A 418 36.65 -20.80 -27.38
C ALA A 418 35.61 -20.01 -26.57
N ILE A 419 35.32 -18.77 -26.96
CA ILE A 419 34.31 -17.92 -26.31
C ILE A 419 32.90 -18.47 -26.53
N SER A 420 32.52 -18.81 -27.77
CA SER A 420 31.19 -19.37 -28.06
C SER A 420 30.97 -20.71 -27.35
N LYS A 421 32.01 -21.56 -27.28
CA LYS A 421 31.97 -22.83 -26.52
C LYS A 421 31.72 -22.58 -25.04
N GLU A 422 32.48 -21.71 -24.40
CA GLU A 422 32.31 -21.36 -22.98
C GLU A 422 30.89 -20.81 -22.71
N ASN A 423 30.39 -19.94 -23.59
CA ASN A 423 29.04 -19.39 -23.46
C ASN A 423 27.98 -20.50 -23.57
N ALA A 424 28.14 -21.44 -24.51
CA ALA A 424 27.24 -22.59 -24.63
C ALA A 424 27.32 -23.52 -23.41
N GLU A 425 28.51 -23.74 -22.84
CA GLU A 425 28.71 -24.50 -21.60
C GLU A 425 28.01 -23.85 -20.40
N LYS A 426 28.12 -22.52 -20.27
CA LYS A 426 27.41 -21.75 -19.24
C LYS A 426 25.89 -21.87 -19.39
N SER A 427 25.37 -21.72 -20.60
CA SER A 427 23.93 -21.89 -20.87
C SER A 427 23.47 -23.32 -20.59
N LYS A 428 24.27 -24.33 -20.94
CA LYS A 428 24.00 -25.74 -20.61
C LYS A 428 23.95 -25.97 -19.10
N ALA A 429 24.87 -25.39 -18.34
CA ALA A 429 24.88 -25.47 -16.88
C ALA A 429 23.63 -24.79 -16.28
N ALA A 430 23.21 -23.64 -16.81
CA ALA A 430 21.98 -22.97 -16.40
C ALA A 430 20.73 -23.82 -16.70
N ALA A 431 20.65 -24.45 -17.87
CA ALA A 431 19.56 -25.35 -18.22
C ALA A 431 19.53 -26.62 -17.34
N SER A 432 20.69 -27.16 -16.97
CA SER A 432 20.81 -28.27 -16.02
C SER A 432 20.35 -27.87 -14.62
N ALA A 433 20.76 -26.69 -14.13
CA ALA A 433 20.32 -26.15 -12.85
C ALA A 433 18.79 -25.92 -12.79
N ALA A 434 18.17 -25.62 -13.94
CA ALA A 434 16.71 -25.53 -14.08
C ALA A 434 16.01 -26.90 -14.21
N GLY A 435 16.73 -28.02 -14.09
CA GLY A 435 16.18 -29.39 -14.19
C GLY A 435 16.00 -29.91 -15.62
N GLY A 436 16.61 -29.26 -16.60
CA GLY A 436 16.41 -29.55 -18.02
C GLY A 436 17.06 -30.84 -18.53
N GLU A 437 17.90 -31.53 -17.76
CA GLU A 437 18.67 -32.69 -18.23
C GLU A 437 17.79 -33.84 -18.76
N ARG A 438 16.57 -33.96 -18.25
CA ARG A 438 15.59 -34.98 -18.70
C ARG A 438 14.76 -34.52 -19.89
N ALA A 439 14.86 -33.25 -20.31
CA ALA A 439 14.08 -32.68 -21.39
C ALA A 439 14.62 -33.16 -22.76
N PRO A 440 13.76 -33.56 -23.71
CA PRO A 440 14.18 -33.88 -25.07
C PRO A 440 14.96 -32.73 -25.74
N ALA A 441 14.54 -31.48 -25.49
CA ALA A 441 15.20 -30.29 -26.02
C ALA A 441 16.65 -30.11 -25.50
N PHE A 442 16.95 -30.58 -24.28
CA PHE A 442 18.31 -30.55 -23.73
C PHE A 442 19.23 -31.50 -24.49
N ALA A 443 18.75 -32.73 -24.76
CA ALA A 443 19.50 -33.71 -25.54
C ALA A 443 19.71 -33.25 -27.00
N GLU A 444 18.74 -32.54 -27.58
CA GLU A 444 18.88 -31.95 -28.92
C GLU A 444 19.92 -30.81 -28.95
N ALA A 445 19.88 -29.91 -27.96
CA ALA A 445 20.86 -28.83 -27.81
C ALA A 445 22.28 -29.39 -27.58
N ASP A 446 22.41 -30.47 -26.82
CA ASP A 446 23.70 -31.14 -26.59
C ASP A 446 24.28 -31.75 -27.88
N LYS A 447 23.44 -32.38 -28.71
CA LYS A 447 23.87 -32.87 -30.04
C LYS A 447 24.37 -31.74 -30.93
N LYS A 448 23.72 -30.56 -30.91
CA LYS A 448 24.19 -29.38 -31.66
C LYS A 448 25.55 -28.91 -31.16
N MET A 449 25.77 -28.94 -29.85
CA MET A 449 27.04 -28.61 -29.22
C MET A 449 28.17 -29.59 -29.60
N GLN A 450 27.87 -30.90 -29.68
CA GLN A 450 28.81 -31.92 -30.15
C GLN A 450 29.18 -31.71 -31.62
N ALA A 451 28.21 -31.45 -32.50
CA ALA A 451 28.46 -31.14 -33.92
C ALA A 451 29.30 -29.85 -34.12
N ALA A 452 29.13 -28.86 -33.24
CA ALA A 452 29.96 -27.66 -33.23
C ALA A 452 31.42 -27.98 -32.84
N ALA A 453 31.65 -28.90 -31.91
CA ALA A 453 32.98 -29.38 -31.53
C ALA A 453 33.68 -30.15 -32.65
N GLU A 454 32.93 -30.96 -33.41
CA GLU A 454 33.44 -31.63 -34.61
C GLU A 454 33.83 -30.61 -35.69
N SER A 455 33.00 -29.59 -35.91
CA SER A 455 33.29 -28.49 -36.85
C SER A 455 34.54 -27.70 -36.44
N ALA A 456 34.73 -27.48 -35.13
CA ALA A 456 35.93 -26.84 -34.60
C ALA A 456 37.19 -27.68 -34.86
N SER A 457 37.10 -29.00 -34.66
CA SER A 457 38.19 -29.96 -34.90
C SER A 457 38.55 -30.06 -36.38
N ALA A 458 37.57 -29.91 -37.27
CA ALA A 458 37.75 -29.86 -38.72
C ALA A 458 38.21 -28.48 -39.26
N GLN A 459 38.54 -27.53 -38.37
CA GLN A 459 38.92 -26.15 -38.71
C GLN A 459 37.83 -25.36 -39.49
N GLN A 460 36.57 -25.79 -39.41
CA GLN A 460 35.41 -25.13 -40.04
C GLN A 460 34.86 -24.02 -39.13
N MET A 461 35.55 -22.89 -39.09
CA MET A 461 35.33 -21.87 -38.04
C MET A 461 33.93 -21.26 -38.01
N HIS A 462 33.34 -20.96 -39.18
CA HIS A 462 31.96 -20.44 -39.23
C HIS A 462 30.93 -21.46 -38.75
N GLY A 463 31.11 -22.74 -39.10
CA GLY A 463 30.24 -23.83 -38.64
C GLY A 463 30.35 -24.06 -37.14
N ALA A 464 31.56 -23.99 -36.59
CA ALA A 464 31.80 -24.13 -35.16
C ALA A 464 31.16 -23.01 -34.33
N VAL A 465 31.42 -21.75 -34.66
CA VAL A 465 30.85 -20.59 -33.93
C VAL A 465 29.33 -20.60 -34.03
N GLY A 466 28.77 -20.72 -35.24
CA GLY A 466 27.32 -20.75 -35.43
C GLY A 466 26.63 -21.93 -34.74
N GLY A 467 27.29 -23.10 -34.70
CA GLY A 467 26.80 -24.28 -33.99
C GLY A 467 26.75 -24.08 -32.48
N TYR A 468 27.81 -23.51 -31.89
CA TYR A 468 27.83 -23.18 -30.45
C TYR A 468 26.80 -22.10 -30.08
N ASP A 469 26.65 -21.05 -30.89
CA ASP A 469 25.68 -19.99 -30.64
C ASP A 469 24.23 -20.51 -30.73
N THR A 470 23.96 -21.44 -31.66
CA THR A 470 22.64 -22.11 -31.78
C THR A 470 22.36 -23.01 -30.59
N ALA A 471 23.36 -23.78 -30.14
CA ALA A 471 23.23 -24.62 -28.95
C ALA A 471 23.00 -23.77 -27.69
N LYS A 472 23.76 -22.68 -27.54
CA LYS A 472 23.59 -21.68 -26.47
C LYS A 472 22.16 -21.17 -26.42
N THR A 473 21.63 -20.71 -27.56
CA THR A 473 20.25 -20.20 -27.65
C THR A 473 19.23 -21.26 -27.23
N SER A 474 19.41 -22.50 -27.69
CA SER A 474 18.52 -23.62 -27.32
C SER A 474 18.53 -23.92 -25.82
N PHE A 475 19.71 -23.86 -25.17
CA PHE A 475 19.82 -24.04 -23.72
C PHE A 475 19.23 -22.86 -22.95
N ASP A 476 19.46 -21.62 -23.39
CA ASP A 476 18.89 -20.43 -22.76
C ASP A 476 17.36 -20.45 -22.79
N ASP A 477 16.77 -20.80 -23.93
CA ASP A 477 15.31 -20.88 -24.09
C ASP A 477 14.71 -21.97 -23.19
N LEU A 478 15.37 -23.13 -23.11
CA LEU A 478 14.96 -24.20 -22.21
C LEU A 478 15.05 -23.77 -20.73
N ALA A 479 16.16 -23.15 -20.33
CA ALA A 479 16.36 -22.68 -18.96
C ALA A 479 15.31 -21.64 -18.56
N LYS A 480 15.01 -20.69 -19.44
CA LYS A 480 13.94 -19.70 -19.24
C LYS A 480 12.58 -20.36 -19.08
N ALA A 481 12.23 -21.30 -19.97
CA ALA A 481 10.94 -21.97 -19.93
C ALA A 481 10.74 -22.77 -18.63
N LEU A 482 11.76 -23.49 -18.16
CA LEU A 482 11.69 -24.27 -16.92
C LEU A 482 11.65 -23.39 -15.67
N THR A 483 12.39 -22.28 -15.67
CA THR A 483 12.35 -21.30 -14.58
C THR A 483 10.98 -20.65 -14.46
N ALA A 484 10.37 -20.27 -15.60
CA ALA A 484 9.02 -19.72 -15.62
C ALA A 484 7.98 -20.73 -15.13
N LEU A 485 8.09 -22.01 -15.53
CA LEU A 485 7.23 -23.08 -15.05
C LEU A 485 7.32 -23.25 -13.53
N ALA A 486 8.53 -23.33 -12.98
CA ALA A 486 8.75 -23.48 -11.54
C ALA A 486 8.20 -22.29 -10.75
N SER A 487 8.33 -21.07 -11.29
CA SER A 487 7.75 -19.87 -10.70
C SER A 487 6.23 -19.92 -10.69
N ALA A 488 5.60 -20.33 -11.80
CA ALA A 488 4.14 -20.43 -11.92
C ALA A 488 3.57 -21.52 -10.99
N GLU A 489 4.24 -22.66 -10.86
CA GLU A 489 3.85 -23.71 -9.92
C GLU A 489 3.90 -23.21 -8.47
N LYS A 490 5.00 -22.54 -8.09
CA LYS A 490 5.18 -21.99 -6.74
C LYS A 490 4.13 -20.93 -6.41
N ASP A 491 3.82 -20.05 -7.35
CA ASP A 491 2.80 -19.02 -7.20
C ASP A 491 1.42 -19.64 -6.96
N ALA A 492 1.00 -20.56 -7.83
CA ALA A 492 -0.27 -21.26 -7.70
C ALA A 492 -0.37 -22.05 -6.37
N ALA A 493 0.71 -22.72 -5.94
CA ALA A 493 0.74 -23.44 -4.67
C ALA A 493 0.59 -22.50 -3.45
N THR A 494 1.28 -21.36 -3.47
CA THR A 494 1.20 -20.35 -2.39
C THR A 494 -0.22 -19.79 -2.27
N LYS A 495 -0.86 -19.51 -3.41
CA LYS A 495 -2.25 -19.01 -3.46
C LYS A 495 -3.26 -20.08 -3.04
N ARG A 496 -3.05 -21.33 -3.43
CA ARG A 496 -3.85 -22.47 -2.93
C ARG A 496 -3.81 -22.55 -1.41
N ASP A 497 -2.61 -22.50 -0.83
CA ASP A 497 -2.43 -22.62 0.62
C ASP A 497 -3.07 -21.43 1.36
N THR A 498 -2.99 -20.23 0.77
CA THR A 498 -3.68 -19.03 1.27
C THR A 498 -5.19 -19.20 1.23
N ALA A 499 -5.75 -19.59 0.08
CA ALA A 499 -7.18 -19.82 -0.09
C ALA A 499 -7.72 -20.92 0.87
N ALA A 500 -6.94 -21.99 1.09
CA ALA A 500 -7.31 -23.04 2.05
C ALA A 500 -7.35 -22.51 3.49
N ARG A 501 -6.36 -21.70 3.90
CA ARG A 501 -6.28 -21.10 5.24
C ARG A 501 -7.48 -20.21 5.56
N ILE A 502 -7.96 -19.44 4.58
CA ILE A 502 -9.08 -18.51 4.74
C ILE A 502 -10.45 -19.17 4.53
N GLY A 503 -10.54 -20.51 4.57
CA GLY A 503 -11.80 -21.24 4.56
C GLY A 503 -12.40 -21.54 3.19
N ALA A 504 -11.63 -21.38 2.10
CA ALA A 504 -12.09 -21.68 0.75
C ALA A 504 -11.92 -23.16 0.34
N GLY A 505 -11.31 -23.98 1.19
CA GLY A 505 -10.81 -25.31 0.85
C GLY A 505 -11.85 -26.35 0.38
N GLU A 506 -13.13 -26.11 0.64
CA GLU A 506 -14.23 -27.02 0.29
C GLU A 506 -15.12 -26.49 -0.87
N GLY A 507 -14.73 -25.36 -1.48
CA GLY A 507 -15.51 -24.73 -2.55
C GLY A 507 -15.38 -25.42 -3.92
N PRO A 508 -16.41 -25.33 -4.79
CA PRO A 508 -16.35 -25.86 -6.15
C PRO A 508 -15.27 -25.20 -7.00
N GLU A 509 -15.00 -23.90 -6.79
CA GLU A 509 -13.95 -23.15 -7.48
C GLU A 509 -12.54 -23.56 -7.01
N PHE A 510 -12.37 -23.80 -5.72
CA PHE A 510 -11.13 -24.33 -5.15
C PHE A 510 -10.81 -25.72 -5.72
N THR A 511 -11.83 -26.58 -5.83
CA THR A 511 -11.72 -27.92 -6.45
C THR A 511 -11.31 -27.81 -7.92
N LYS A 512 -11.93 -26.89 -8.66
CA LYS A 512 -11.60 -26.62 -10.06
C LYS A 512 -10.16 -26.14 -10.24
N ALA A 513 -9.70 -25.20 -9.41
CA ALA A 513 -8.33 -24.69 -9.46
C ALA A 513 -7.28 -25.78 -9.17
N ASN A 514 -7.54 -26.66 -8.19
CA ASN A 514 -6.69 -27.83 -7.94
C ASN A 514 -6.68 -28.84 -9.11
N GLY A 515 -7.81 -28.99 -9.81
CA GLY A 515 -7.88 -29.77 -11.05
C GLY A 515 -6.93 -29.22 -12.11
N LEU A 516 -6.94 -27.91 -12.32
CA LEU A 516 -6.03 -27.23 -13.26
C LEU A 516 -4.55 -27.41 -12.89
N MET A 517 -4.20 -27.34 -11.60
CA MET A 517 -2.83 -27.62 -11.14
C MET A 517 -2.42 -29.07 -11.43
N THR A 518 -3.34 -30.03 -11.28
CA THR A 518 -3.09 -31.45 -11.56
C THR A 518 -2.85 -31.67 -13.06
N ASP A 519 -3.68 -31.06 -13.91
CA ASP A 519 -3.53 -31.10 -15.37
C ASP A 519 -2.23 -30.42 -15.83
N ALA A 520 -1.88 -29.28 -15.22
CA ALA A 520 -0.64 -28.57 -15.49
C ALA A 520 0.60 -29.41 -15.14
N LYS A 521 0.56 -30.11 -14.00
CA LYS A 521 1.62 -31.03 -13.59
C LYS A 521 1.79 -32.18 -14.60
N ALA A 522 0.69 -32.79 -15.04
CA ALA A 522 0.75 -33.85 -16.05
C ALA A 522 1.35 -33.36 -17.38
N LYS A 523 1.03 -32.12 -17.79
CA LYS A 523 1.63 -31.48 -18.98
C LYS A 523 3.12 -31.19 -18.80
N ALA A 524 3.55 -30.80 -17.60
CA ALA A 524 4.96 -30.59 -17.28
C ALA A 524 5.76 -31.90 -17.39
N GLU A 525 5.22 -33.01 -16.89
CA GLU A 525 5.83 -34.35 -17.01
C GLU A 525 5.95 -34.81 -18.48
N GLN A 526 5.08 -34.31 -19.36
CA GLN A 526 5.12 -34.54 -20.81
C GLN A 526 5.99 -33.52 -21.58
N TRP A 527 6.73 -32.66 -20.89
CA TRP A 527 7.55 -31.59 -21.49
C TRP A 527 6.76 -30.56 -22.31
N GLN A 528 5.47 -30.39 -22.02
CA GLN A 528 4.63 -29.35 -22.62
C GLN A 528 4.70 -28.06 -21.80
N THR A 529 5.92 -27.53 -21.61
CA THR A 529 6.21 -26.44 -20.67
C THR A 529 5.34 -25.19 -20.84
N PRO A 530 5.04 -24.70 -22.06
CA PRO A 530 4.16 -23.54 -22.22
C PRO A 530 2.72 -23.82 -21.74
N ALA A 531 2.18 -25.00 -22.06
CA ALA A 531 0.83 -25.39 -21.68
C ALA A 531 0.71 -25.66 -20.17
N ALA A 532 1.75 -26.22 -19.55
CA ALA A 532 1.84 -26.39 -18.10
C ALA A 532 1.91 -25.04 -17.38
N THR A 533 2.76 -24.13 -17.85
CA THR A 533 2.91 -22.77 -17.28
C THR A 533 1.59 -22.01 -17.35
N ALA A 534 0.90 -22.05 -18.50
CA ALA A 534 -0.43 -21.46 -18.65
C ALA A 534 -1.45 -22.08 -17.69
N GLY A 535 -1.47 -23.41 -17.54
CA GLY A 535 -2.38 -24.10 -16.62
C GLY A 535 -2.18 -23.71 -15.15
N TYR A 536 -0.94 -23.56 -14.69
CA TYR A 536 -0.66 -23.01 -13.36
C TYR A 536 -1.09 -21.54 -13.23
N GLY A 537 -0.89 -20.73 -14.28
CA GLY A 537 -1.37 -19.35 -14.33
C GLY A 537 -2.90 -19.25 -14.23
N ASP A 538 -3.63 -20.12 -14.91
CA ASP A 538 -5.10 -20.17 -14.84
C ASP A 538 -5.60 -20.61 -13.45
N ALA A 539 -4.92 -21.59 -12.83
CA ALA A 539 -5.22 -21.97 -11.45
C ALA A 539 -4.95 -20.81 -10.47
N SER A 540 -3.82 -20.12 -10.63
CA SER A 540 -3.43 -18.95 -9.84
C SER A 540 -4.50 -17.84 -9.88
N LYS A 541 -5.00 -17.50 -11.08
CA LYS A 541 -6.10 -16.53 -11.25
C LYS A 541 -7.38 -16.93 -10.54
N LEU A 542 -7.74 -18.22 -10.55
CA LEU A 542 -8.91 -18.70 -9.83
C LEU A 542 -8.74 -18.60 -8.31
N PHE A 543 -7.55 -18.89 -7.78
CA PHE A 543 -7.29 -18.69 -6.36
C PHE A 543 -7.34 -17.21 -5.97
N ASP A 544 -6.80 -16.31 -6.81
CA ASP A 544 -6.89 -14.86 -6.56
C ASP A 544 -8.34 -14.39 -6.50
N ALA A 545 -9.17 -14.82 -7.45
CA ALA A 545 -10.60 -14.48 -7.48
C ALA A 545 -11.31 -14.97 -6.20
N LEU A 546 -11.01 -16.19 -5.76
CA LEU A 546 -11.59 -16.79 -4.56
C LEU A 546 -11.14 -16.06 -3.28
N ILE A 547 -9.85 -15.67 -3.20
CA ILE A 547 -9.33 -14.87 -2.09
C ILE A 547 -10.01 -13.51 -2.07
N ALA A 548 -10.11 -12.82 -3.21
CA ALA A 548 -10.76 -11.52 -3.31
C ALA A 548 -12.23 -11.56 -2.86
N ASP A 549 -12.97 -12.58 -3.29
CA ASP A 549 -14.37 -12.80 -2.90
C ASP A 549 -14.55 -13.02 -1.38
N ILE A 550 -13.64 -13.75 -0.73
CA ILE A 550 -13.66 -13.91 0.73
C ILE A 550 -13.30 -12.60 1.43
N MET A 551 -12.29 -11.89 0.94
CA MET A 551 -11.83 -10.62 1.54
C MET A 551 -12.87 -9.50 1.40
N ALA A 552 -13.67 -9.50 0.33
CA ALA A 552 -14.78 -8.56 0.16
C ALA A 552 -15.87 -8.71 1.24
N ALA A 553 -15.97 -9.86 1.90
CA ALA A 553 -16.92 -10.11 2.99
C ALA A 553 -16.42 -9.56 4.36
N LYS A 554 -15.23 -8.95 4.42
CA LYS A 554 -14.64 -8.45 5.66
C LYS A 554 -15.53 -7.45 6.38
N ASP A 555 -16.00 -6.43 5.66
CA ASP A 555 -16.79 -5.35 6.27
C ASP A 555 -18.12 -5.85 6.83
N GLU A 556 -18.77 -6.78 6.13
CA GLU A 556 -19.98 -7.45 6.61
C GLU A 556 -19.69 -8.28 7.87
N ALA A 557 -18.60 -9.05 7.87
CA ALA A 557 -18.18 -9.82 9.04
C ALA A 557 -17.84 -8.92 10.24
N THR A 558 -17.17 -7.79 10.03
CA THR A 558 -16.86 -6.81 11.06
C THR A 558 -18.13 -6.18 11.64
N ALA A 559 -19.08 -5.79 10.79
CA ALA A 559 -20.35 -5.23 11.23
C ALA A 559 -21.17 -6.24 12.06
N LEU A 560 -21.24 -7.50 11.62
CA LEU A 560 -21.92 -8.56 12.36
C LEU A 560 -21.24 -8.85 13.70
N LYS A 561 -19.91 -8.93 13.72
CA LYS A 561 -19.13 -9.12 14.95
C LYS A 561 -19.43 -8.02 15.97
N GLN A 562 -19.41 -6.76 15.53
CA GLN A 562 -19.70 -5.63 16.40
C GLN A 562 -21.13 -5.70 16.95
N LYS A 563 -22.12 -5.96 16.08
CA LYS A 563 -23.53 -6.09 16.50
C LYS A 563 -23.73 -7.21 17.53
N VAL A 564 -23.09 -8.36 17.31
CA VAL A 564 -23.12 -9.49 18.26
C VAL A 564 -22.46 -9.10 19.59
N ALA A 565 -21.29 -8.46 19.56
CA ALA A 565 -20.58 -8.05 20.78
C ALA A 565 -21.36 -7.02 21.61
N ASP A 566 -21.97 -6.03 20.94
CA ASP A 566 -22.78 -5.00 21.59
C ASP A 566 -24.03 -5.61 22.25
N LEU A 567 -24.74 -6.48 21.53
CA LEU A 567 -25.93 -7.14 22.04
C LEU A 567 -25.59 -8.11 23.18
N TYR A 568 -24.51 -8.88 23.04
CA TYR A 568 -24.04 -9.79 24.08
C TYR A 568 -23.69 -9.03 25.38
N THR A 569 -22.94 -7.93 25.27
CA THR A 569 -22.57 -7.06 26.42
C THR A 569 -23.82 -6.46 27.09
N SER A 570 -24.75 -5.96 26.28
CA SER A 570 -26.02 -5.39 26.75
C SER A 570 -26.87 -6.41 27.51
N ILE A 571 -27.01 -7.63 26.99
CA ILE A 571 -27.77 -8.69 27.66
C ILE A 571 -27.03 -9.17 28.91
N SER A 572 -25.71 -9.35 28.87
CA SER A 572 -24.92 -9.75 30.06
C SER A 572 -25.07 -8.78 31.23
N THR A 573 -25.17 -7.47 30.93
CA THR A 573 -25.40 -6.43 31.94
C THR A 573 -26.83 -6.47 32.50
N ARG A 574 -27.83 -6.77 31.67
CA ARG A 574 -29.26 -6.80 32.07
C ARG A 574 -29.68 -8.10 32.76
N ALA A 575 -29.23 -9.24 32.24
CA ALA A 575 -29.62 -10.58 32.69
C ALA A 575 -28.65 -11.16 33.75
N GLY A 576 -27.46 -10.58 33.87
CA GLY A 576 -26.36 -11.12 34.66
C GLY A 576 -25.58 -12.19 33.90
N ALA A 577 -24.26 -12.27 34.15
CA ALA A 577 -23.34 -13.16 33.43
C ALA A 577 -23.60 -14.68 33.64
N ALA A 578 -24.52 -15.04 34.54
CA ALA A 578 -24.85 -16.43 34.88
C ALA A 578 -26.09 -16.98 34.15
N ASP A 579 -26.67 -16.24 33.20
CA ASP A 579 -27.80 -16.74 32.42
C ASP A 579 -27.38 -18.00 31.61
N PRO A 580 -28.08 -19.14 31.75
CA PRO A 580 -27.72 -20.40 31.10
C PRO A 580 -27.78 -20.32 29.57
N THR A 581 -28.55 -19.39 29.01
CA THR A 581 -28.64 -19.14 27.56
C THR A 581 -27.39 -18.43 27.05
N LEU A 582 -26.89 -17.43 27.79
CA LEU A 582 -25.61 -16.76 27.46
C LEU A 582 -24.42 -17.73 27.55
N ALA A 583 -24.41 -18.60 28.56
CA ALA A 583 -23.38 -19.62 28.71
C ALA A 583 -23.33 -20.61 27.52
N ALA A 584 -24.47 -20.93 26.92
CA ALA A 584 -24.56 -21.80 25.75
C ALA A 584 -24.10 -21.12 24.43
N ILE A 585 -24.13 -19.79 24.37
CA ILE A 585 -23.69 -19.00 23.21
C ILE A 585 -22.17 -18.80 23.20
N GLN A 586 -21.54 -18.69 24.38
CA GLN A 586 -20.10 -18.47 24.54
C GLN A 586 -19.20 -19.35 23.66
N PRO A 587 -19.35 -20.69 23.61
CA PRO A 587 -18.48 -21.52 22.77
C PRO A 587 -18.67 -21.27 21.27
N LYS A 588 -19.90 -21.01 20.82
CA LYS A 588 -20.19 -20.68 19.41
C LYS A 588 -19.56 -19.35 19.02
N LEU A 589 -19.59 -18.37 19.92
CA LEU A 589 -18.96 -17.07 19.71
C LEU A 589 -17.44 -17.19 19.57
N GLY A 590 -16.80 -18.01 20.41
CA GLY A 590 -15.37 -18.30 20.30
C GLY A 590 -14.98 -18.95 18.97
N GLU A 591 -15.81 -19.84 18.43
CA GLU A 591 -15.60 -20.45 17.11
C GLU A 591 -15.72 -19.41 15.98
N ALA A 592 -16.77 -18.58 16.00
CA ALA A 592 -16.95 -17.49 15.02
C ALA A 592 -15.82 -16.44 15.07
N ASP A 593 -15.38 -16.05 16.27
CA ASP A 593 -14.22 -15.17 16.47
C ASP A 593 -12.91 -15.81 15.98
N GLY A 594 -12.78 -17.12 16.13
CA GLY A 594 -11.68 -17.91 15.58
C GLY A 594 -11.63 -17.83 14.06
N HIS A 595 -12.77 -18.03 13.39
CA HIS A 595 -12.87 -17.87 11.93
C HIS A 595 -12.55 -16.45 11.48
N TYR A 596 -13.04 -15.43 12.18
CA TYR A 596 -12.74 -14.02 11.88
C TYR A 596 -11.23 -13.74 12.00
N SER A 597 -10.59 -14.23 13.07
CA SER A 597 -9.16 -14.04 13.31
C SER A 597 -8.28 -14.77 12.29
N ALA A 598 -8.79 -15.86 11.72
CA ALA A 598 -8.16 -16.60 10.63
C ALA A 598 -8.43 -16.01 9.23
N GLU A 599 -9.09 -14.84 9.15
CA GLU A 599 -9.50 -14.17 7.90
C GLU A 599 -10.52 -14.97 7.07
N ALA A 600 -11.17 -15.96 7.67
CA ALA A 600 -12.20 -16.77 7.04
C ALA A 600 -13.58 -16.08 7.14
N TYR A 601 -13.69 -14.88 6.57
CA TYR A 601 -14.81 -13.97 6.82
C TYR A 601 -16.18 -14.56 6.47
N LYS A 602 -16.30 -15.33 5.38
CA LYS A 602 -17.57 -15.99 5.02
C LYS A 602 -18.00 -17.06 6.05
N LEU A 603 -17.05 -17.81 6.61
CA LEU A 603 -17.33 -18.75 7.71
C LEU A 603 -17.67 -18.00 9.01
N ALA A 604 -16.98 -16.89 9.28
CA ALA A 604 -17.28 -16.04 10.43
C ALA A 604 -18.71 -15.47 10.34
N ILE A 605 -19.14 -14.98 9.18
CA ILE A 605 -20.52 -14.53 8.93
C ILE A 605 -21.52 -15.66 9.22
N ALA A 606 -21.28 -16.85 8.67
CA ALA A 606 -22.14 -18.01 8.91
C ALA A 606 -22.20 -18.41 10.40
N GLY A 607 -21.13 -18.17 11.16
CA GLY A 607 -21.08 -18.36 12.61
C GLY A 607 -21.83 -17.27 13.41
N TYR A 608 -21.68 -16.00 13.03
CA TYR A 608 -22.31 -14.88 13.76
C TYR A 608 -23.82 -14.77 13.54
N GLN A 609 -24.33 -15.11 12.35
CA GLN A 609 -25.77 -15.02 12.04
C GLN A 609 -26.70 -15.77 13.03
N PRO A 610 -26.49 -17.07 13.32
CA PRO A 610 -27.32 -17.79 14.28
C PRO A 610 -27.14 -17.26 15.71
N ILE A 611 -25.94 -16.81 16.09
CA ILE A 611 -25.67 -16.21 17.40
C ILE A 611 -26.47 -14.91 17.56
N LEU A 612 -26.48 -14.07 16.53
CA LEU A 612 -27.24 -12.83 16.54
C LEU A 612 -28.74 -13.11 16.71
N ALA A 613 -29.28 -14.10 15.99
CA ALA A 613 -30.68 -14.50 16.13
C ALA A 613 -31.00 -15.01 17.55
N ASP A 614 -30.13 -15.84 18.13
CA ASP A 614 -30.27 -16.34 19.51
C ASP A 614 -30.28 -15.17 20.52
N LEU A 615 -29.38 -14.18 20.34
CA LEU A 615 -29.29 -13.00 21.20
C LEU A 615 -30.49 -12.05 21.02
N GLU A 616 -30.97 -11.84 19.80
CA GLU A 616 -32.16 -11.02 19.53
C GLU A 616 -33.41 -11.64 20.16
N ALA A 617 -33.57 -12.97 20.04
CA ALA A 617 -34.65 -13.71 20.69
C ALA A 617 -34.55 -13.67 22.21
N LEU A 618 -33.34 -13.71 22.77
CA LEU A 618 -33.08 -13.60 24.19
C LEU A 618 -33.42 -12.20 24.70
N SER A 619 -33.00 -11.15 23.99
CA SER A 619 -33.35 -9.76 24.33
C SER A 619 -34.86 -9.49 24.26
N ALA A 620 -35.61 -10.20 23.42
CA ALA A 620 -37.06 -10.03 23.29
C ALA A 620 -37.86 -10.60 24.48
N LYS A 621 -37.28 -11.54 25.26
CA LYS A 621 -37.96 -12.15 26.42
C LYS A 621 -38.08 -11.21 27.62
N GLY A 622 -37.17 -10.24 27.73
CA GLY A 622 -37.09 -9.29 28.85
C GLY A 622 -36.49 -9.90 30.13
N PHE A 623 -35.74 -9.10 30.88
CA PHE A 623 -35.08 -9.49 32.14
C PHE A 623 -35.49 -8.58 33.29
N CYS A 624 -35.49 -9.14 34.50
CA CYS A 624 -35.60 -8.32 35.70
C CYS A 624 -34.29 -7.59 35.97
N PRO A 625 -34.34 -6.37 36.54
CA PRO A 625 -33.13 -5.63 36.90
C PRO A 625 -32.26 -6.45 37.85
N VAL A 626 -30.98 -6.59 37.50
CA VAL A 626 -30.00 -7.21 38.38
C VAL A 626 -29.44 -6.16 39.34
N SER A 627 -29.62 -6.38 40.64
CA SER A 627 -29.03 -5.54 41.69
C SER A 627 -28.24 -6.41 42.67
N PRO A 628 -27.03 -5.98 43.10
CA PRO A 628 -26.25 -6.72 44.09
C PRO A 628 -26.94 -6.83 45.46
N LYS A 629 -27.88 -5.91 45.77
CA LYS A 629 -28.52 -5.77 47.08
C LYS A 629 -30.03 -6.06 47.03
N LEU A 630 -30.67 -5.81 45.89
CA LEU A 630 -32.12 -5.97 45.70
C LEU A 630 -32.40 -7.24 44.91
N ALA A 631 -33.18 -8.14 45.50
CA ALA A 631 -33.68 -9.32 44.80
C ALA A 631 -35.03 -8.99 44.16
N PHE A 632 -35.09 -9.14 42.84
CA PHE A 632 -36.32 -9.04 42.04
C PHE A 632 -36.72 -10.43 41.54
N GLU A 633 -38.02 -10.70 41.54
CA GLU A 633 -38.59 -11.92 40.98
C GLU A 633 -39.63 -11.59 39.91
N THR A 634 -39.65 -12.37 38.84
CA THR A 634 -40.59 -12.18 37.73
C THR A 634 -41.98 -12.70 38.11
N VAL A 635 -42.96 -11.82 38.05
CA VAL A 635 -44.39 -12.17 38.15
C VAL A 635 -44.95 -12.26 36.72
N PRO A 636 -45.37 -13.46 36.26
CA PRO A 636 -45.86 -13.63 34.90
C PRO A 636 -47.22 -12.96 34.66
N ALA A 637 -47.49 -12.56 33.42
CA ALA A 637 -48.85 -12.18 33.02
C ALA A 637 -49.81 -13.37 33.21
N GLY A 638 -51.01 -13.10 33.75
CA GLY A 638 -51.94 -14.17 34.12
C GLY A 638 -53.10 -13.70 35.00
N SER A 639 -53.89 -14.66 35.48
CA SER A 639 -55.02 -14.42 36.39
C SER A 639 -54.69 -15.01 37.77
N TYR A 640 -54.82 -14.21 38.81
CA TYR A 640 -54.40 -14.53 40.18
C TYR A 640 -55.60 -14.52 41.14
N SER A 641 -55.81 -15.61 41.88
CA SER A 641 -56.95 -15.77 42.81
C SER A 641 -56.78 -14.91 44.08
N LEU A 642 -57.87 -14.32 44.58
CA LEU A 642 -57.89 -13.45 45.76
C LEU A 642 -58.40 -14.13 47.06
N GLU A 643 -58.41 -15.46 47.14
CA GLU A 643 -59.00 -16.20 48.28
C GLU A 643 -58.49 -15.78 49.68
N ASN A 644 -57.28 -15.21 49.77
CA ASN A 644 -56.64 -14.81 51.03
C ASN A 644 -56.72 -13.28 51.34
N VAL A 645 -57.46 -12.50 50.55
CA VAL A 645 -57.57 -11.03 50.71
C VAL A 645 -58.95 -10.66 51.27
N ARG A 646 -59.00 -9.89 52.37
CA ARG A 646 -60.25 -9.44 53.02
C ARG A 646 -60.35 -7.92 52.98
N LEU A 647 -61.42 -7.35 52.41
CA LEU A 647 -61.57 -5.89 52.27
C LEU A 647 -62.27 -5.27 53.49
N MET A 648 -61.74 -4.17 54.04
CA MET A 648 -62.30 -3.48 55.23
C MET A 648 -63.00 -2.15 54.91
N THR A 649 -63.09 -1.76 53.63
CA THR A 649 -63.80 -0.53 53.22
C THR A 649 -65.29 -0.80 52.95
N SER A 650 -66.13 0.21 53.19
CA SER A 650 -67.60 0.10 53.16
C SER A 650 -68.24 0.05 51.75
N SER A 651 -67.47 0.00 50.65
CA SER A 651 -68.01 -0.11 49.30
C SER A 651 -67.19 -1.07 48.40
N LEU A 652 -67.39 -2.38 48.61
CA LEU A 652 -66.88 -3.47 47.77
C LEU A 652 -67.11 -3.28 46.25
N LYS A 653 -68.18 -2.57 45.87
CA LYS A 653 -68.57 -2.37 44.46
C LYS A 653 -67.70 -1.32 43.74
N GLU A 654 -67.16 -0.37 44.49
CA GLU A 654 -66.35 0.74 43.96
C GLU A 654 -64.88 0.32 43.84
N LEU A 655 -64.33 -0.30 44.88
CA LEU A 655 -62.96 -0.84 44.83
C LEU A 655 -62.82 -2.01 43.84
N GLY A 656 -63.82 -2.89 43.76
CA GLY A 656 -63.85 -3.99 42.77
C GLY A 656 -63.94 -3.48 41.33
N GLY A 657 -64.62 -2.35 41.10
CA GLY A 657 -64.65 -1.64 39.83
C GLY A 657 -63.31 -0.97 39.47
N MET A 658 -62.59 -0.42 40.45
CA MET A 658 -61.27 0.20 40.26
C MET A 658 -60.16 -0.82 39.99
N LEU A 659 -60.23 -2.01 40.59
CA LEU A 659 -59.19 -3.04 40.48
C LEU A 659 -59.42 -4.04 39.34
N GLY A 660 -60.53 -3.90 38.59
CA GLY A 660 -60.86 -4.79 37.48
C GLY A 660 -61.06 -6.25 37.89
N VAL A 661 -61.54 -6.49 39.11
CA VAL A 661 -61.70 -7.84 39.68
C VAL A 661 -62.91 -8.50 39.03
N ALA A 662 -62.67 -9.52 38.20
CA ALA A 662 -63.70 -10.40 37.66
C ALA A 662 -63.60 -11.76 38.36
N ASP A 663 -64.72 -12.31 38.83
CA ASP A 663 -64.83 -13.66 39.39
C ASP A 663 -63.82 -14.00 40.52
N GLY A 664 -63.47 -13.02 41.36
CA GLY A 664 -62.58 -13.23 42.51
C GLY A 664 -61.09 -13.36 42.16
N ALA A 665 -60.69 -12.96 40.95
CA ALA A 665 -59.29 -12.93 40.52
C ALA A 665 -58.88 -11.56 39.94
N VAL A 666 -57.59 -11.26 40.04
CA VAL A 666 -56.95 -10.08 39.43
C VAL A 666 -56.17 -10.50 38.20
N LYS A 667 -56.33 -9.75 37.10
CA LYS A 667 -55.62 -9.99 35.84
C LYS A 667 -54.42 -9.05 35.69
N VAL A 668 -53.26 -9.63 35.41
CA VAL A 668 -52.03 -8.92 35.05
C VAL A 668 -51.78 -9.12 33.55
N GLU A 669 -51.75 -8.02 32.78
CA GLU A 669 -51.62 -8.07 31.31
C GLU A 669 -50.18 -8.24 30.82
N LYS A 670 -49.21 -7.65 31.53
CA LYS A 670 -47.78 -7.74 31.22
C LYS A 670 -47.04 -8.27 32.43
N SER A 671 -46.12 -9.20 32.20
CA SER A 671 -45.21 -9.66 33.24
C SER A 671 -44.40 -8.47 33.78
N PHE A 672 -44.06 -8.49 35.06
CA PHE A 672 -43.29 -7.44 35.71
C PHE A 672 -42.36 -8.05 36.77
N CYS A 673 -41.46 -7.24 37.29
CA CYS A 673 -40.50 -7.66 38.31
C CYS A 673 -40.88 -7.03 39.64
N MET A 674 -40.95 -7.84 40.70
CA MET A 674 -41.31 -7.38 42.03
C MET A 674 -40.17 -7.64 42.99
N GLN A 675 -39.85 -6.65 43.82
CA GLN A 675 -38.89 -6.82 44.90
C GLN A 675 -39.40 -7.88 45.89
N THR A 676 -38.55 -8.84 46.27
CA THR A 676 -38.98 -9.98 47.09
C THR A 676 -39.15 -9.66 48.58
N ARG A 677 -38.50 -8.60 49.06
CA ARG A 677 -38.57 -8.09 50.45
C ARG A 677 -38.89 -6.59 50.48
N ALA A 678 -39.38 -6.12 51.62
CA ALA A 678 -39.56 -4.68 51.83
C ALA A 678 -38.20 -3.93 51.77
N VAL A 679 -38.28 -2.63 51.42
CA VAL A 679 -37.12 -1.73 51.48
C VAL A 679 -36.65 -1.62 52.93
N THR A 680 -35.36 -1.83 53.16
CA THR A 680 -34.76 -1.83 54.51
C THR A 680 -34.32 -0.44 54.94
N ARG A 681 -34.08 -0.29 56.25
CA ARG A 681 -33.54 0.94 56.82
C ARG A 681 -32.18 1.30 56.20
N ALA A 682 -31.31 0.33 55.92
CA ALA A 682 -30.05 0.58 55.21
C ALA A 682 -30.24 1.14 53.81
N GLU A 683 -31.24 0.66 53.07
CA GLU A 683 -31.54 1.13 51.71
C GLU A 683 -32.09 2.56 51.72
N MET A 684 -32.92 2.89 52.71
CA MET A 684 -33.36 4.28 52.92
C MET A 684 -32.21 5.20 53.33
N ALA A 685 -31.31 4.74 54.20
CA ALA A 685 -30.13 5.52 54.58
C ALA A 685 -29.20 5.79 53.38
N GLU A 686 -29.05 4.82 52.48
CA GLU A 686 -28.28 4.97 51.23
C GLU A 686 -28.93 6.01 50.30
N TYR A 687 -30.26 5.98 50.16
CA TYR A 687 -31.01 7.00 49.42
C TYR A 687 -30.79 8.41 49.98
N TYR A 688 -30.97 8.61 51.29
CA TYR A 688 -30.77 9.93 51.91
C TYR A 688 -29.31 10.40 51.82
N THR A 689 -28.34 9.49 51.94
CA THR A 689 -26.92 9.79 51.74
C THR A 689 -26.65 10.26 50.31
N ALA A 690 -27.19 9.56 49.30
CA ALA A 690 -27.06 9.93 47.90
C ALA A 690 -27.72 11.28 47.57
N ASN A 691 -28.77 11.64 48.31
CA ASN A 691 -29.49 12.90 48.18
C ASN A 691 -28.95 14.02 49.09
N SER A 692 -27.78 13.84 49.70
CA SER A 692 -27.10 14.83 50.55
C SER A 692 -27.88 15.25 51.80
N ASP A 693 -28.66 14.34 52.40
CA ASP A 693 -29.36 14.53 53.68
C ASP A 693 -28.77 13.60 54.77
N PRO A 694 -27.67 14.01 55.44
CA PRO A 694 -27.01 13.20 56.44
C PRO A 694 -27.83 13.05 57.72
N ALA A 695 -28.75 13.98 58.01
CA ALA A 695 -29.60 13.93 59.20
C ALA A 695 -30.66 12.83 59.04
N ALA A 696 -31.32 12.78 57.88
CA ALA A 696 -32.24 11.70 57.54
C ALA A 696 -31.50 10.36 57.41
N ALA A 697 -30.33 10.32 56.77
CA ALA A 697 -29.54 9.09 56.67
C ALA A 697 -29.20 8.49 58.05
N GLN A 698 -28.85 9.34 59.03
CA GLN A 698 -28.55 8.89 60.39
C GLN A 698 -29.80 8.35 61.12
N ALA A 699 -31.00 8.86 60.84
CA ALA A 699 -32.24 8.37 61.43
C ALA A 699 -32.55 6.91 61.03
N TYR A 700 -32.04 6.47 59.88
CA TYR A 700 -32.18 5.10 59.37
C TYR A 700 -30.95 4.21 59.61
N ALA A 701 -29.96 4.68 60.38
CA ALA A 701 -28.72 3.94 60.61
C ALA A 701 -28.85 2.75 61.59
N ASP A 702 -29.84 2.81 62.50
CA ASP A 702 -30.08 1.76 63.47
C ASP A 702 -30.84 0.57 62.85
N ASN A 703 -30.45 -0.66 63.21
CA ASN A 703 -31.01 -1.92 62.70
C ASN A 703 -31.10 -2.01 61.16
N PRO A 704 -29.97 -1.93 60.44
CA PRO A 704 -29.93 -1.72 58.98
C PRO A 704 -30.67 -2.76 58.14
N GLN A 705 -30.89 -3.98 58.67
CA GLN A 705 -31.55 -5.08 57.96
C GLN A 705 -33.06 -5.15 58.20
N GLN A 706 -33.62 -4.32 59.08
CA GLN A 706 -35.07 -4.29 59.31
C GLN A 706 -35.78 -3.55 58.15
N PRO A 707 -37.04 -3.92 57.83
CA PRO A 707 -37.91 -3.10 56.98
C PRO A 707 -38.01 -1.66 57.51
N ALA A 708 -38.00 -0.68 56.61
CA ALA A 708 -38.24 0.71 56.97
C ALA A 708 -39.76 0.94 57.10
N ASP A 709 -40.27 0.84 58.32
CA ASP A 709 -41.70 0.87 58.67
C ASP A 709 -42.24 2.27 58.99
N ASP A 710 -41.37 3.26 59.03
CA ASP A 710 -41.63 4.67 59.34
C ASP A 710 -41.51 5.59 58.10
N VAL A 711 -41.56 5.05 56.88
CA VAL A 711 -41.37 5.83 55.65
C VAL A 711 -42.68 6.47 55.19
N PRO A 712 -42.77 7.80 55.08
CA PRO A 712 -43.96 8.43 54.53
C PRO A 712 -44.05 8.24 53.01
N LEU A 713 -45.27 8.31 52.48
CA LEU A 713 -45.58 7.94 51.10
C LEU A 713 -44.80 8.75 50.05
N ALA A 714 -44.60 10.06 50.28
CA ALA A 714 -43.89 10.93 49.34
C ALA A 714 -42.41 10.55 49.22
N GLU A 715 -41.80 10.16 50.34
CA GLU A 715 -40.43 9.68 50.44
C GLU A 715 -40.28 8.32 49.75
N ALA A 716 -41.26 7.43 49.92
CA ALA A 716 -41.31 6.17 49.18
C ALA A 716 -41.38 6.38 47.66
N GLN A 717 -42.19 7.34 47.19
CA GLN A 717 -42.25 7.72 45.78
C GLN A 717 -40.91 8.29 45.28
N ASN A 718 -40.30 9.21 46.04
CA ASN A 718 -38.99 9.78 45.70
C ASN A 718 -37.89 8.71 45.67
N TYR A 719 -37.93 7.74 46.58
CA TYR A 719 -37.03 6.59 46.58
C TYR A 719 -37.18 5.78 45.29
N THR A 720 -38.41 5.47 44.84
CA THR A 720 -38.60 4.73 43.57
C THR A 720 -38.05 5.48 42.36
N ALA A 721 -38.20 6.81 42.32
CA ALA A 721 -37.63 7.64 41.26
C ALA A 721 -36.09 7.68 41.29
N TRP A 722 -35.49 7.69 42.48
CA TRP A 722 -34.04 7.57 42.64
C TRP A 722 -33.55 6.18 42.21
N LEU A 723 -34.22 5.13 42.66
CA LEU A 723 -33.86 3.75 42.35
C LEU A 723 -34.01 3.45 40.86
N SER A 724 -35.01 4.04 40.20
CA SER A 724 -35.18 3.95 38.74
C SER A 724 -33.94 4.45 37.98
N LYS A 725 -33.28 5.51 38.49
CA LYS A 725 -32.02 6.01 37.93
C LYS A 725 -30.86 5.07 38.20
N GLN A 726 -30.77 4.51 39.41
CA GLN A 726 -29.68 3.60 39.80
C GLN A 726 -29.71 2.28 39.02
N LEU A 727 -30.90 1.70 38.86
CA LEU A 727 -31.08 0.43 38.13
C LEU A 727 -31.17 0.62 36.61
N ASN A 728 -31.20 1.87 36.13
CA ASN A 728 -31.53 2.20 34.75
C ASN A 728 -32.75 1.38 34.27
N ALA A 729 -33.84 1.42 35.04
CA ALA A 729 -35.09 0.69 34.76
C ALA A 729 -36.27 1.50 35.32
N PRO A 730 -37.45 1.53 34.69
CA PRO A 730 -38.63 2.16 35.29
C PRO A 730 -38.97 1.39 36.56
N VAL A 731 -38.92 2.07 37.70
CA VAL A 731 -39.23 1.52 39.02
C VAL A 731 -40.33 2.37 39.62
N HIS A 732 -41.37 1.74 40.14
CA HIS A 732 -42.50 2.41 40.76
C HIS A 732 -42.96 1.70 42.03
N LEU A 733 -43.81 2.38 42.80
CA LEU A 733 -44.54 1.71 43.87
C LEU A 733 -45.54 0.74 43.26
N PRO A 734 -45.65 -0.50 43.76
CA PRO A 734 -46.57 -1.48 43.20
C PRO A 734 -48.01 -0.96 43.30
N SER A 735 -48.75 -1.08 42.20
CA SER A 735 -50.20 -0.94 42.20
C SER A 735 -50.84 -2.02 43.06
N ALA A 736 -52.11 -1.81 43.41
CA ALA A 736 -52.86 -2.77 44.19
C ALA A 736 -52.98 -4.13 43.48
N THR A 737 -53.12 -4.11 42.15
CA THR A 737 -53.12 -5.29 41.28
C THR A 737 -51.77 -6.02 41.32
N GLU A 738 -50.65 -5.30 41.21
CA GLU A 738 -49.31 -5.90 41.27
C GLU A 738 -49.02 -6.51 42.64
N TRP A 739 -49.43 -5.84 43.73
CA TRP A 739 -49.34 -6.37 45.09
C TRP A 739 -50.11 -7.69 45.25
N MET A 740 -51.36 -7.72 44.81
CA MET A 740 -52.22 -8.91 44.91
C MET A 740 -51.71 -10.07 44.08
N ALA A 741 -51.27 -9.82 42.84
CA ALA A 741 -50.68 -10.86 41.99
C ALA A 741 -49.38 -11.42 42.59
N SER A 742 -48.55 -10.54 43.18
CA SER A 742 -47.29 -10.93 43.81
C SER A 742 -47.50 -11.71 45.10
N ALA A 743 -48.55 -11.42 45.88
CA ALA A 743 -48.84 -12.09 47.15
C ALA A 743 -49.12 -13.61 47.00
N VAL A 744 -49.46 -14.08 45.80
CA VAL A 744 -49.66 -15.51 45.49
C VAL A 744 -48.34 -16.24 45.27
N ASN A 745 -47.34 -15.56 44.69
CA ASN A 745 -46.09 -16.18 44.23
C ASN A 745 -44.88 -15.87 45.12
N ILE A 746 -44.87 -14.72 45.81
CA ILE A 746 -43.74 -14.27 46.62
C ILE A 746 -44.00 -14.63 48.10
N PRO A 747 -43.06 -15.29 48.79
CA PRO A 747 -43.19 -15.60 50.21
C PRO A 747 -43.50 -14.35 51.04
N THR A 748 -44.50 -14.44 51.91
CA THR A 748 -44.79 -13.38 52.90
C THR A 748 -43.62 -13.25 53.86
N GLU A 749 -43.01 -12.06 53.87
CA GLU A 749 -41.97 -11.69 54.82
C GLU A 749 -42.58 -11.56 56.22
N LYS A 750 -41.93 -12.13 57.24
CA LYS A 750 -42.38 -12.00 58.63
C LYS A 750 -42.08 -10.59 59.12
N LEU A 751 -43.13 -9.78 59.26
CA LEU A 751 -43.02 -8.41 59.75
C LEU A 751 -42.66 -8.38 61.26
N PRO A 752 -42.02 -7.30 61.76
CA PRO A 752 -41.71 -7.15 63.18
C PRO A 752 -42.98 -7.24 64.03
N ASP A 753 -42.93 -8.05 65.09
CA ASP A 753 -44.07 -8.26 66.00
C ASP A 753 -44.03 -7.19 67.10
N ASN A 754 -44.35 -5.95 66.75
CA ASN A 754 -44.39 -4.80 67.65
C ASN A 754 -45.80 -4.50 68.21
N GLY A 755 -46.82 -5.27 67.79
CA GLY A 755 -48.21 -5.08 68.19
C GLY A 755 -48.95 -3.96 67.44
N ASP A 756 -48.30 -3.30 66.48
CA ASP A 756 -48.86 -2.20 65.70
C ASP A 756 -49.32 -2.65 64.30
N ILE A 757 -50.31 -1.95 63.75
CA ILE A 757 -50.78 -2.15 62.37
C ILE A 757 -49.73 -1.57 61.42
N ILE A 758 -49.15 -2.41 60.56
CA ILE A 758 -48.19 -1.97 59.54
C ILE A 758 -48.92 -1.75 58.21
N LEU A 759 -48.79 -0.53 57.68
CA LEU A 759 -49.29 -0.14 56.36
C LEU A 759 -48.24 -0.46 55.27
N GLN A 760 -48.69 -1.02 54.14
CA GLN A 760 -47.88 -1.19 52.94
C GLN A 760 -48.36 -0.25 51.83
N TRP A 761 -47.46 0.61 51.33
CA TRP A 761 -47.82 1.61 50.33
C TRP A 761 -48.09 1.02 48.94
N SER A 762 -49.07 1.60 48.23
CA SER A 762 -49.37 1.34 46.83
C SER A 762 -49.47 2.62 46.00
N ALA A 763 -49.23 2.51 44.70
CA ALA A 763 -49.45 3.61 43.74
C ALA A 763 -50.93 3.80 43.33
N THR A 764 -51.84 2.89 43.70
CA THR A 764 -53.26 3.01 43.31
C THR A 764 -53.93 4.14 44.08
N PRO A 765 -54.53 5.15 43.41
CA PRO A 765 -55.18 6.27 44.08
C PRO A 765 -56.52 5.88 44.71
N CYS A 766 -56.90 6.56 45.79
CA CYS A 766 -58.22 6.53 46.42
C CYS A 766 -59.05 7.75 46.00
N GLU A 767 -60.37 7.61 45.93
CA GLU A 767 -61.29 8.70 45.54
C GLU A 767 -61.23 9.94 46.45
N ALA A 768 -60.78 9.77 47.70
CA ALA A 768 -60.62 10.85 48.68
C ALA A 768 -59.28 11.63 48.56
N GLY A 769 -58.47 11.38 47.53
CA GLY A 769 -57.22 12.12 47.28
C GLY A 769 -55.96 11.55 47.95
N GLY A 770 -56.05 10.39 48.62
CA GLY A 770 -54.92 9.61 49.14
C GLY A 770 -54.57 8.40 48.26
N ASN A 771 -53.61 7.57 48.66
CA ASN A 771 -53.29 6.29 47.99
C ASN A 771 -53.77 5.09 48.82
N VAL A 772 -53.97 3.95 48.15
CA VAL A 772 -54.34 2.69 48.80
C VAL A 772 -53.15 2.17 49.62
N ALA A 773 -53.42 1.76 50.85
CA ALA A 773 -52.48 1.03 51.68
C ALA A 773 -53.03 -0.34 52.07
N PHE A 774 -52.15 -1.32 52.22
CA PHE A 774 -52.51 -2.66 52.67
C PHE A 774 -52.11 -2.85 54.14
N MET A 775 -53.02 -3.35 54.97
CA MET A 775 -52.70 -3.83 56.32
C MET A 775 -52.44 -5.33 56.26
N ALA A 776 -51.29 -5.77 56.76
CA ALA A 776 -50.96 -7.18 56.89
C ALA A 776 -51.19 -7.63 58.34
N GLN A 777 -52.12 -8.57 58.57
CA GLN A 777 -52.30 -9.22 59.87
C GLN A 777 -52.37 -10.74 59.64
N GLU A 778 -51.59 -11.52 60.38
CA GLU A 778 -51.43 -13.00 60.30
C GLU A 778 -52.38 -13.72 59.31
N GLY A 779 -51.94 -13.84 58.05
CA GLY A 779 -52.63 -14.64 57.02
C GLY A 779 -53.85 -13.99 56.36
N SER A 780 -54.10 -12.69 56.57
CA SER A 780 -55.13 -11.93 55.86
C SER A 780 -54.62 -10.54 55.49
N THR A 781 -54.73 -10.20 54.20
CA THR A 781 -54.39 -8.85 53.71
C THR A 781 -55.65 -8.00 53.70
N PHE A 782 -55.64 -6.87 54.41
CA PHE A 782 -56.72 -5.89 54.39
C PHE A 782 -56.36 -4.67 53.56
N VAL A 783 -57.35 -4.08 52.89
CA VAL A 783 -57.17 -2.86 52.09
C VAL A 783 -57.84 -1.70 52.79
N VAL A 784 -57.09 -0.60 52.96
CA VAL A 784 -57.56 0.64 53.60
C VAL A 784 -57.07 1.84 52.80
N CYS A 785 -57.92 2.86 52.65
CA CYS A 785 -57.49 4.16 52.15
C CYS A 785 -56.95 4.99 53.32
N SER A 786 -55.72 5.48 53.19
CA SER A 786 -55.08 6.29 54.22
C SER A 786 -54.48 7.55 53.60
N ASP A 787 -54.75 8.69 54.21
CA ASP A 787 -54.10 9.98 53.97
C ASP A 787 -52.91 10.21 54.93
N ALA A 788 -52.54 9.19 55.70
CA ALA A 788 -51.81 9.36 56.94
C ALA A 788 -50.41 9.96 56.78
N SER A 789 -50.09 10.86 57.71
CA SER A 789 -48.74 11.35 58.02
C SER A 789 -47.89 10.33 58.81
N ALA A 790 -48.41 9.12 59.04
CA ALA A 790 -47.73 8.03 59.75
C ALA A 790 -47.09 7.10 58.72
N GLY A 791 -45.79 6.85 58.86
CA GLY A 791 -45.02 6.05 57.91
C GLY A 791 -45.50 4.60 57.78
N GLY A 792 -45.05 3.95 56.70
CA GLY A 792 -45.33 2.55 56.41
C GLY A 792 -44.20 1.90 55.61
N ILE A 793 -44.27 0.59 55.40
CA ILE A 793 -43.31 -0.15 54.57
C ILE A 793 -43.72 -0.10 53.09
N PHE A 794 -42.76 -0.38 52.21
CA PHE A 794 -43.06 -0.53 50.79
C PHE A 794 -42.08 -1.48 50.10
N ARG A 795 -42.50 -1.99 48.95
CA ARG A 795 -41.69 -2.71 47.97
C ARG A 795 -41.68 -1.90 46.69
N VAL A 796 -40.84 -2.28 45.74
CA VAL A 796 -40.85 -1.67 44.41
C VAL A 796 -41.12 -2.69 43.32
N THR A 797 -41.80 -2.24 42.27
CA THR A 797 -41.98 -2.96 41.00
C THR A 797 -41.10 -2.35 39.93
N ALA A 798 -40.66 -3.16 38.98
CA ALA A 798 -39.94 -2.74 37.79
C ALA A 798 -40.48 -3.41 36.53
N GLU A 799 -40.39 -2.72 35.40
CA GLU A 799 -40.72 -3.30 34.10
C GLU A 799 -39.66 -4.33 33.66
N LEU A 800 -40.08 -5.38 32.96
CA LEU A 800 -39.18 -6.30 32.27
C LEU A 800 -38.54 -5.59 31.06
N ARG A 801 -37.20 -5.63 30.97
CA ARG A 801 -36.42 -4.92 29.94
C ARG A 801 -35.64 -5.81 28.99
#